data_AF-A0A0Q9U1F5-F1
#
_entry.id   AF-A0A0Q9U1F5-F1
#
_cell.length_a   1.000
_cell.length_b   1.000
_cell.length_c   1.000
_cell.angle_alpha   90.00
_cell.angle_beta   90.00
_cell.angle_gamma   90.00
#
_symmetry.space_group_name_H-M   'P 1'
#
loop_
_entity.id
_entity.type
_entity.pdbx_description
1 polymer ?
#
loop_
_entity_poly.entity_id
_entity_poly.type
_entity_poly.pdbx_seq_one_letter_code
_entity_poly.pdbx_strand_id
1 'polypeptide(L)'
;MAGRPVDAARSLTAALDEIERVAGAAPSRDRLELRCKTLITLALTEFMLSGVEAALARLSEAEVLVDELGDEALRARLDYQRANIHGRVGDLASAWDGLEGAVRRLDAFTEREQCSVHLSRGMLAFELLRPQEALESFAEAARLAHDLGGVAQEFMARHNEGYAAYLLGDIPRSLAGMALAEELESDVFTGPARLDRAQVLLEAGLVKEAVEALHGGLEALEGDGHDQMRAEFELALARAHRLLGHLDLAASAAASARETYARIGATAWAAKAMLVGLLVELDRQRRTRRGRERDGHGGVTEHQDGSRQTGERQGELREADLVRRVVGVGDATVALAAAATADELAETATELGDSELADSARVVAAQALLLAGDPAGANTRLLGLERVSTGSLSDELDAAVVTAMTLVATGDLAPARRILARASRRLAAGQEGSASLDLRTARAVHGARLSELDLELAVPRGSGAVLEALERWRSATDRLPSLGRPDDEQLAQLTEQLRAVRGHLRGEGDPEQARELHDHASRLERQIRDRDWALSRSGGASRAVPVRVREAREHLGRADRDLVWFFRHRGRIGAVGVVGGRATMRDLMPADRAAELAQRIRVDLRAAATHHLGPLAGAVWSSLRSSATELDDGLLRPWRTDRGLVVVTCPELSALPWALLPSMTGRPFTVALSLTSFTRRAVPLGDAPRRGPVHVSVGPSVPRASGEGRTIVGTWGEVAHLAEPSRRADLVGALARPGVVHVAAHGTHQVESPLFSSLVLHDGPVFAHELQPTGVRADHVVLSACEVGLTSPRPGHESLGLALSLLSLGARSVVAAVSPVPDDVAATTMTRHHELLAAGLPSDEALARSVAETDDVAAAFLNLGGQHRP
;
A
#
# COMPACT_ATOMS: atom_id res chain seq x y z
N MET A 1 11.80 2.20 36.55
CA MET A 1 12.93 2.91 35.89
C MET A 1 13.22 2.28 34.53
N ALA A 2 12.22 2.19 33.65
CA ALA A 2 12.50 1.78 32.26
C ALA A 2 13.13 2.98 31.53
N GLY A 3 14.22 2.76 30.80
CA GLY A 3 14.88 3.79 29.98
C GLY A 3 15.76 4.82 30.70
N ARG A 4 16.06 4.66 32.00
CA ARG A 4 16.94 5.58 32.77
C ARG A 4 18.12 4.84 33.44
N PRO A 5 19.15 4.44 32.68
CA PRO A 5 20.22 3.57 33.17
C PRO A 5 21.08 4.23 34.28
N VAL A 6 21.29 5.55 34.21
CA VAL A 6 22.09 6.28 35.21
C VAL A 6 21.42 6.28 36.59
N ASP A 7 20.11 6.53 36.64
CA ASP A 7 19.36 6.53 37.91
C ASP A 7 19.23 5.11 38.48
N ALA A 8 19.10 4.11 37.61
CA ALA A 8 19.11 2.70 37.98
C ALA A 8 20.45 2.29 38.61
N ALA A 9 21.58 2.64 37.97
CA ALA A 9 22.91 2.33 38.48
C ALA A 9 23.13 2.99 39.84
N ARG A 10 22.81 4.28 39.97
CA ARG A 10 22.93 5.01 41.24
C ARG A 10 22.15 4.32 42.37
N SER A 11 20.92 3.90 42.09
CA SER A 11 20.06 3.25 43.08
C SER A 11 20.56 1.85 43.45
N LEU A 12 21.00 1.07 42.47
CA LEU A 12 21.50 -0.30 42.67
C LEU A 12 22.85 -0.31 43.39
N THR A 13 23.76 0.62 43.08
CA THR A 13 25.03 0.79 43.79
C THR A 13 24.78 1.22 45.24
N ALA A 14 23.90 2.20 45.48
CA ALA A 14 23.53 2.59 46.84
C ALA A 14 22.90 1.43 47.64
N ALA A 15 22.14 0.56 46.98
CA ALA A 15 21.59 -0.65 47.60
C ALA A 15 22.70 -1.65 47.97
N LEU A 16 23.70 -1.86 47.10
CA LEU A 16 24.86 -2.71 47.41
C LEU A 16 25.65 -2.16 48.60
N ASP A 17 25.94 -0.86 48.61
CA ASP A 17 26.67 -0.20 49.70
C ASP A 17 25.93 -0.37 51.04
N GLU A 18 24.60 -0.25 51.04
CA GLU A 18 23.78 -0.43 52.24
C GLU A 18 23.75 -1.90 52.70
N ILE A 19 23.66 -2.86 51.77
CA ILE A 19 23.74 -4.30 52.06
C ILE A 19 25.09 -4.64 52.73
N GLU A 20 26.18 -4.03 52.26
CA GLU A 20 27.53 -4.22 52.79
C GLU A 20 27.74 -3.50 54.13
N ARG A 21 27.17 -2.31 54.32
CA ARG A 21 27.27 -1.51 55.56
C ARG A 21 26.62 -2.19 56.77
N VAL A 22 25.57 -2.99 56.56
CA VAL A 22 24.88 -3.73 57.64
C VAL A 22 25.71 -4.95 58.16
N ALA A 23 26.92 -5.17 57.65
CA ALA A 23 27.82 -6.26 58.04
C ALA A 23 28.47 -6.07 59.43
N GLY A 24 27.73 -6.37 60.50
CA GLY A 24 28.25 -6.52 61.87
C GLY A 24 28.37 -7.97 62.38
N ALA A 25 27.82 -8.94 61.64
CA ALA A 25 27.88 -10.39 61.92
C ALA A 25 27.83 -11.18 60.59
N ALA A 26 28.23 -12.46 60.64
CA ALA A 26 28.28 -13.39 59.49
C ALA A 26 27.07 -13.21 58.56
N PRO A 27 27.28 -13.14 57.24
CA PRO A 27 26.21 -12.82 56.31
C PRO A 27 25.10 -13.88 56.39
N SER A 28 23.86 -13.44 56.60
CA SER A 28 22.71 -14.33 56.52
C SER A 28 22.49 -14.77 55.07
N ARG A 29 21.91 -15.96 54.88
CA ARG A 29 21.54 -16.48 53.55
C ARG A 29 20.75 -15.45 52.75
N ASP A 30 19.73 -14.84 53.36
CA ASP A 30 18.88 -13.81 52.76
C ASP A 30 19.66 -12.58 52.28
N ARG A 31 20.74 -12.22 52.98
CA ARG A 31 21.60 -11.09 52.61
C ARG A 31 22.45 -11.41 51.38
N LEU A 32 23.05 -12.61 51.35
CA LEU A 32 23.83 -13.07 50.20
C LEU A 32 22.93 -13.20 48.97
N GLU A 33 21.68 -13.67 49.16
CA GLU A 33 20.67 -13.72 48.10
C GLU A 33 20.31 -12.32 47.58
N LEU A 34 20.05 -11.35 48.47
CA LEU A 34 19.74 -9.98 48.07
C LEU A 34 20.94 -9.31 47.36
N ARG A 35 22.16 -9.54 47.84
CA ARG A 35 23.40 -9.07 47.19
C ARG A 35 23.54 -9.66 45.79
N CYS A 36 23.35 -10.98 45.65
CA CYS A 36 23.40 -11.67 44.37
C CYS A 36 22.36 -11.12 43.38
N LYS A 37 21.09 -10.98 43.77
CA LYS A 37 20.02 -10.39 42.94
C LYS A 37 20.33 -8.96 42.50
N THR A 38 20.92 -8.17 43.40
CA THR A 38 21.31 -6.78 43.11
C THR A 38 22.47 -6.73 42.12
N LEU A 39 23.49 -7.58 42.27
CA LEU A 39 24.61 -7.71 41.32
C LEU A 39 24.14 -8.17 39.93
N ILE A 40 23.26 -9.16 39.86
CA ILE A 40 22.66 -9.65 38.61
C ILE A 40 21.94 -8.52 37.87
N THR A 41 21.14 -7.71 38.59
CA THR A 41 20.40 -6.59 38.00
C THR A 41 21.33 -5.43 37.62
N LEU A 42 22.33 -5.15 38.45
CA LEU A 42 23.34 -4.13 38.20
C LEU A 42 24.17 -4.45 36.96
N ALA A 43 24.47 -5.72 36.70
CA ALA A 43 25.23 -6.14 35.52
C ALA A 43 24.62 -5.64 34.20
N LEU A 44 23.29 -5.65 34.04
CA LEU A 44 22.64 -5.09 32.85
C LEU A 44 22.85 -3.58 32.74
N THR A 45 22.86 -2.90 33.87
CA THR A 45 22.98 -1.45 33.93
C THR A 45 24.42 -1.02 33.67
N GLU A 46 25.38 -1.74 34.24
CA GLU A 46 26.81 -1.59 33.95
C GLU A 46 27.12 -1.92 32.49
N PHE A 47 26.45 -2.91 31.89
CA PHE A 47 26.56 -3.13 30.44
C PHE A 47 26.20 -1.86 29.65
N MET A 48 25.07 -1.23 29.99
CA MET A 48 24.59 -0.02 29.29
C MET A 48 25.46 1.21 29.50
N LEU A 49 26.18 1.31 30.64
CA LEU A 49 26.96 2.50 31.00
C LEU A 49 28.47 2.33 30.75
N SER A 50 28.99 1.13 30.97
CA SER A 50 30.41 0.83 31.15
C SER A 50 30.90 -0.32 30.26
N GLY A 51 30.00 -0.97 29.50
CA GLY A 51 30.32 -2.02 28.53
C GLY A 51 30.37 -3.45 29.09
N VAL A 52 30.68 -4.40 28.21
CA VAL A 52 30.57 -5.85 28.49
C VAL A 52 31.49 -6.34 29.61
N GLU A 53 32.72 -5.82 29.72
CA GLU A 53 33.67 -6.24 30.74
C GLU A 53 33.18 -5.92 32.15
N ALA A 54 32.64 -4.71 32.35
CA ALA A 54 32.07 -4.30 33.64
C ALA A 54 30.86 -5.16 34.02
N ALA A 55 30.01 -5.48 33.05
CA ALA A 55 28.87 -6.36 33.25
C ALA A 55 29.30 -7.79 33.64
N LEU A 56 30.27 -8.36 32.92
CA LEU A 56 30.81 -9.69 33.19
C LEU A 56 31.53 -9.77 34.54
N ALA A 57 32.18 -8.69 34.98
CA ALA A 57 32.75 -8.60 36.33
C ALA A 57 31.66 -8.74 37.40
N ARG A 58 30.54 -8.00 37.28
CA ARG A 58 29.40 -8.11 38.19
C ARG A 58 28.74 -9.49 38.16
N LEU A 59 28.61 -10.09 36.98
CA LEU A 59 28.09 -11.46 36.87
C LEU A 59 29.03 -12.49 37.52
N SER A 60 30.35 -12.32 37.38
CA SER A 60 31.34 -13.18 38.05
C SER A 60 31.26 -13.07 39.57
N GLU A 61 31.07 -11.86 40.10
CA GLU A 61 30.84 -11.65 41.54
C GLU A 61 29.55 -12.32 42.02
N ALA A 62 28.47 -12.22 41.23
CA ALA A 62 27.22 -12.91 41.52
C ALA A 62 27.38 -14.44 41.46
N GLU A 63 28.16 -14.96 40.51
CA GLU A 63 28.40 -16.39 40.31
C GLU A 63 29.03 -17.07 41.54
N VAL A 64 30.02 -16.40 42.16
CA VAL A 64 30.64 -16.87 43.41
C VAL A 64 29.58 -17.01 44.51
N LEU A 65 28.67 -16.05 44.63
CA LEU A 65 27.59 -16.10 45.62
C LEU A 65 26.58 -17.21 45.31
N VAL A 66 26.27 -17.44 44.04
CA VAL A 66 25.37 -18.54 43.64
C VAL A 66 26.00 -19.90 43.97
N ASP A 67 27.30 -20.08 43.70
CA ASP A 67 28.05 -21.30 44.04
C ASP A 67 28.08 -21.55 45.55
N GLU A 68 28.32 -20.50 46.34
CA GLU A 68 28.31 -20.57 47.81
C GLU A 68 26.94 -20.95 48.37
N LEU A 69 25.87 -20.42 47.77
CA LEU A 69 24.50 -20.66 48.21
C LEU A 69 23.93 -22.00 47.72
N GLY A 70 24.49 -22.57 46.64
CA GLY A 70 23.97 -23.78 45.99
C GLY A 70 22.53 -23.63 45.49
N ASP A 71 22.14 -22.40 45.10
CA ASP A 71 20.76 -22.04 44.78
C ASP A 71 20.52 -22.07 43.26
N GLU A 72 19.83 -23.13 42.80
CA GLU A 72 19.50 -23.32 41.38
C GLU A 72 18.62 -22.20 40.81
N ALA A 73 17.79 -21.55 41.63
CA ALA A 73 16.94 -20.45 41.16
C ALA A 73 17.74 -19.16 40.96
N LEU A 74 18.77 -18.91 41.77
CA LEU A 74 19.72 -17.82 41.52
C LEU A 74 20.62 -18.13 40.32
N ARG A 75 21.02 -19.40 40.12
CA ARG A 75 21.76 -19.83 38.92
C ARG A 75 20.97 -19.55 37.65
N ALA A 76 19.69 -19.90 37.62
CA ALA A 76 18.82 -19.62 36.47
C ALA A 76 18.73 -18.11 36.16
N ARG A 77 18.62 -17.24 37.19
CA ARG A 77 18.62 -15.77 37.01
C ARG A 77 19.94 -15.22 36.50
N LEU A 78 21.06 -15.75 37.01
CA LEU A 78 22.40 -15.39 36.56
C LEU A 78 22.58 -15.75 35.07
N ASP A 79 22.21 -16.98 34.70
CA ASP A 79 22.28 -17.48 33.32
C ASP A 79 21.38 -16.65 32.39
N TYR A 80 20.16 -16.32 32.82
CA TYR A 80 19.25 -15.44 32.07
C TYR A 80 19.86 -14.06 31.82
N GLN A 81 20.51 -13.45 32.83
CA GLN A 81 21.15 -12.15 32.62
C GLN A 81 22.39 -12.21 31.75
N ARG A 82 23.17 -13.27 31.89
CA ARG A 82 24.29 -13.56 30.99
C ARG A 82 23.81 -13.67 29.55
N ALA A 83 22.73 -14.42 29.31
CA ALA A 83 22.11 -14.57 27.99
C ALA A 83 21.64 -13.22 27.40
N ASN A 84 21.03 -12.35 28.22
CA ASN A 84 20.62 -11.01 27.80
C ASN A 84 21.80 -10.11 27.40
N ILE A 85 22.95 -10.26 28.06
CA ILE A 85 24.17 -9.54 27.70
C ILE A 85 24.77 -10.11 26.42
N HIS A 86 24.84 -11.45 26.27
CA HIS A 86 25.28 -12.10 25.02
C HIS A 86 24.45 -11.65 23.81
N GLY A 87 23.13 -11.56 23.95
CA GLY A 87 22.25 -11.11 22.86
C GLY A 87 22.56 -9.67 22.44
N ARG A 88 22.88 -8.79 23.39
CA ARG A 88 23.21 -7.38 23.11
C ARG A 88 24.59 -7.16 22.50
N VAL A 89 25.52 -8.10 22.71
CA VAL A 89 26.85 -8.06 22.07
C VAL A 89 26.90 -8.87 20.77
N GLY A 90 25.77 -9.42 20.32
CA GLY A 90 25.66 -10.15 19.05
C GLY A 90 26.03 -11.64 19.11
N ASP A 91 26.31 -12.21 20.28
CA ASP A 91 26.48 -13.65 20.45
C ASP A 91 25.10 -14.33 20.58
N LEU A 92 24.37 -14.34 19.46
CA LEU A 92 22.97 -14.78 19.41
C LEU A 92 22.82 -16.28 19.75
N ALA A 93 23.85 -17.10 19.48
CA ALA A 93 23.82 -18.53 19.77
C ALA A 93 23.86 -18.81 21.28
N SER A 94 24.84 -18.24 21.99
CA SER A 94 24.94 -18.38 23.46
C SER A 94 23.75 -17.74 24.15
N ALA A 95 23.27 -16.60 23.62
CA ALA A 95 22.06 -15.95 24.11
C ALA A 95 20.83 -16.85 23.97
N TRP A 96 20.70 -17.57 22.85
CA TRP A 96 19.56 -18.44 22.59
C TRP A 96 19.55 -19.65 23.52
N ASP A 97 20.68 -20.32 23.64
CA ASP A 97 20.82 -21.48 24.52
C ASP A 97 20.58 -21.10 25.99
N GLY A 98 21.09 -19.94 26.41
CA GLY A 98 20.86 -19.39 27.75
C GLY A 98 19.40 -19.04 28.02
N LEU A 99 18.70 -18.39 27.06
CA LEU A 99 17.27 -18.07 27.19
C LEU A 99 16.40 -19.33 27.17
N GLU A 100 16.68 -20.31 26.31
CA GLU A 100 16.01 -21.62 26.33
C GLU A 100 16.25 -22.37 27.64
N GLY A 101 17.45 -22.22 28.23
CA GLY A 101 17.76 -22.72 29.57
C GLY A 101 16.95 -22.04 30.68
N ALA A 102 16.65 -20.74 30.55
CA ALA A 102 15.78 -20.01 31.46
C ALA A 102 14.31 -20.45 31.31
N VAL A 103 13.84 -20.66 30.08
CA VAL A 103 12.46 -21.15 29.77
C VAL A 103 12.22 -22.56 30.33
N ARG A 104 13.23 -23.44 30.30
CA ARG A 104 13.12 -24.78 30.92
C ARG A 104 13.05 -24.73 32.45
N ARG A 105 13.41 -23.61 33.08
CA ARG A 105 13.49 -23.38 34.52
C ARG A 105 12.62 -22.20 34.96
N LEU A 106 11.43 -22.02 34.35
CA LEU A 106 10.54 -20.89 34.66
C LEU A 106 10.09 -20.86 36.12
N ASP A 107 10.04 -22.01 36.79
CA ASP A 107 9.77 -22.16 38.22
C ASP A 107 10.79 -21.44 39.12
N ALA A 108 12.01 -21.19 38.61
CA ALA A 108 13.00 -20.35 39.28
C ALA A 108 12.60 -18.87 39.33
N PHE A 109 11.70 -18.42 38.46
CA PHE A 109 11.33 -17.02 38.27
C PHE A 109 9.92 -16.75 38.81
N THR A 110 9.72 -15.55 39.38
CA THR A 110 8.37 -15.05 39.69
C THR A 110 7.57 -14.87 38.39
N GLU A 111 6.24 -14.92 38.44
CA GLU A 111 5.39 -14.74 37.25
C GLU A 111 5.71 -13.43 36.49
N ARG A 112 6.07 -12.36 37.22
CA ARG A 112 6.52 -11.09 36.62
C ARG A 112 7.87 -11.23 35.89
N GLU A 113 8.82 -11.97 36.46
CA GLU A 113 10.11 -12.26 35.81
C GLU A 113 9.93 -13.20 34.61
N GLN A 114 9.02 -14.17 34.69
CA GLN A 114 8.68 -15.06 33.57
C GLN A 114 8.20 -14.26 32.34
N CYS A 115 7.40 -13.21 32.55
CA CYS A 115 7.04 -12.28 31.48
C CYS A 115 8.28 -11.65 30.81
N SER A 116 9.28 -11.22 31.60
CA SER A 116 10.54 -10.70 31.05
C SER A 116 11.36 -11.77 30.31
N VAL A 117 11.38 -13.00 30.81
CA VAL A 117 12.04 -14.14 30.13
C VAL A 117 11.42 -14.36 28.75
N HIS A 118 10.09 -14.40 28.66
CA HIS A 118 9.39 -14.57 27.39
C HIS A 118 9.56 -13.37 26.45
N LEU A 119 9.56 -12.12 26.95
CA LEU A 119 9.87 -10.93 26.15
C LEU A 119 11.29 -11.01 25.54
N SER A 120 12.30 -11.31 26.36
CA SER A 120 13.68 -11.44 25.88
C SER A 120 13.84 -12.60 24.89
N ARG A 121 13.18 -13.74 25.14
CA ARG A 121 13.15 -14.87 24.20
C ARG A 121 12.53 -14.46 22.87
N GLY A 122 11.40 -13.75 22.89
CA GLY A 122 10.74 -13.26 21.70
C GLY A 122 11.62 -12.32 20.88
N MET A 123 12.28 -11.36 21.55
CA MET A 123 13.24 -10.46 20.91
C MET A 123 14.41 -11.21 20.27
N LEU A 124 14.96 -12.21 20.95
CA LEU A 124 16.08 -12.97 20.39
C LEU A 124 15.64 -13.91 19.24
N ALA A 125 14.47 -14.52 19.35
CA ALA A 125 13.87 -15.28 18.26
C ALA A 125 13.68 -14.40 17.02
N PHE A 126 13.26 -13.15 17.20
CA PHE A 126 13.15 -12.15 16.14
C PHE A 126 14.50 -11.92 15.45
N GLU A 127 15.56 -11.62 16.20
CA GLU A 127 16.93 -11.42 15.66
C GLU A 127 17.47 -12.65 14.92
N LEU A 128 17.06 -13.84 15.35
CA LEU A 128 17.45 -15.12 14.74
C LEU A 128 16.59 -15.52 13.53
N LEU A 129 15.68 -14.65 13.06
CA LEU A 129 14.73 -14.93 11.99
C LEU A 129 13.87 -16.17 12.28
N ARG A 130 13.44 -16.31 13.54
CA ARG A 130 12.53 -17.34 14.05
C ARG A 130 11.18 -16.71 14.42
N PRO A 131 10.41 -16.20 13.44
CA PRO A 131 9.25 -15.37 13.70
C PRO A 131 8.08 -16.11 14.37
N GLN A 132 7.98 -17.44 14.18
CA GLN A 132 6.95 -18.25 14.83
C GLN A 132 7.23 -18.37 16.34
N GLU A 133 8.46 -18.68 16.72
CA GLU A 133 8.90 -18.74 18.11
C GLU A 133 8.84 -17.37 18.79
N ALA A 134 9.12 -16.29 18.04
CA ALA A 134 8.94 -14.93 18.54
C ALA A 134 7.49 -14.65 18.91
N LEU A 135 6.57 -14.96 17.98
CA LEU A 135 5.13 -14.76 18.17
C LEU A 135 4.58 -15.57 19.36
N GLU A 136 4.98 -16.84 19.50
CA GLU A 136 4.59 -17.68 20.65
C GLU A 136 5.09 -17.10 21.98
N SER A 137 6.32 -16.59 22.00
CA SER A 137 6.91 -16.00 23.21
C SER A 137 6.21 -14.71 23.61
N PHE A 138 5.92 -13.83 22.66
CA PHE A 138 5.22 -12.58 22.94
C PHE A 138 3.77 -12.82 23.37
N ALA A 139 3.07 -13.77 22.76
CA ALA A 139 1.72 -14.15 23.16
C ALA A 139 1.68 -14.65 24.62
N GLU A 140 2.64 -15.50 25.01
CA GLU A 140 2.71 -15.99 26.40
C GLU A 140 3.10 -14.88 27.39
N ALA A 141 4.02 -13.99 27.01
CA ALA A 141 4.34 -12.80 27.82
C ALA A 141 3.11 -11.89 28.02
N ALA A 142 2.31 -11.69 26.97
CA ALA A 142 1.09 -10.88 27.02
C ALA A 142 0.05 -11.51 27.95
N ARG A 143 -0.15 -12.83 27.86
CA ARG A 143 -1.07 -13.58 28.74
C ARG A 143 -0.66 -13.45 30.21
N LEU A 144 0.61 -13.71 30.53
CA LEU A 144 1.13 -13.58 31.89
C LEU A 144 1.00 -12.14 32.42
N ALA A 145 1.34 -11.14 31.60
CA ALA A 145 1.22 -9.75 32.00
C ALA A 145 -0.24 -9.34 32.28
N HIS A 146 -1.18 -9.82 31.46
CA HIS A 146 -2.61 -9.59 31.64
C HIS A 146 -3.12 -10.19 32.96
N ASP A 147 -2.80 -11.46 33.22
CA ASP A 147 -3.22 -12.18 34.43
C ASP A 147 -2.68 -11.51 35.71
N LEU A 148 -1.51 -10.87 35.62
CA LEU A 148 -0.88 -10.11 36.71
C LEU A 148 -1.36 -8.65 36.85
N GLY A 149 -2.19 -8.15 35.92
CA GLY A 149 -2.56 -6.73 35.83
C GLY A 149 -1.38 -5.80 35.49
N GLY A 150 -0.33 -6.34 34.86
CA GLY A 150 0.88 -5.62 34.47
C GLY A 150 0.73 -4.88 33.15
N VAL A 151 -0.06 -3.80 33.12
CA VAL A 151 -0.44 -3.06 31.90
C VAL A 151 0.76 -2.66 31.03
N ALA A 152 1.86 -2.20 31.64
CA ALA A 152 3.06 -1.81 30.91
C ALA A 152 3.76 -2.99 30.19
N GLN A 153 3.83 -4.15 30.84
CA GLN A 153 4.39 -5.36 30.21
C GLN A 153 3.44 -5.96 29.18
N GLU A 154 2.13 -5.87 29.42
CA GLU A 154 1.12 -6.31 28.47
C GLU A 154 1.20 -5.48 27.18
N PHE A 155 1.34 -4.15 27.31
CA PHE A 155 1.58 -3.24 26.19
C PHE A 155 2.79 -3.68 25.35
N MET A 156 3.96 -3.85 26.00
CA MET A 156 5.19 -4.25 25.29
C MET A 156 5.05 -5.60 24.60
N ALA A 157 4.45 -6.59 25.28
CA ALA A 157 4.29 -7.93 24.75
C ALA A 157 3.32 -7.97 23.56
N ARG A 158 2.17 -7.31 23.67
CA ARG A 158 1.17 -7.24 22.57
C ARG A 158 1.69 -6.47 21.36
N HIS A 159 2.41 -5.36 21.58
CA HIS A 159 3.03 -4.61 20.50
C HIS A 159 4.05 -5.47 19.75
N ASN A 160 4.95 -6.14 20.48
CA ASN A 160 5.96 -7.00 19.89
C ASN A 160 5.37 -8.25 19.21
N GLU A 161 4.26 -8.80 19.72
CA GLU A 161 3.50 -9.86 19.03
C GLU A 161 2.98 -9.36 17.68
N GLY A 162 2.40 -8.15 17.67
CA GLY A 162 1.99 -7.46 16.44
C GLY A 162 3.17 -7.30 15.48
N TYR A 163 4.31 -6.80 15.94
CA TYR A 163 5.48 -6.64 15.08
C TYR A 163 6.05 -7.97 14.54
N ALA A 164 6.05 -9.03 15.33
CA ALA A 164 6.46 -10.37 14.89
C ALA A 164 5.56 -10.92 13.76
N ALA A 165 4.26 -10.60 13.77
CA ALA A 165 3.35 -11.00 12.70
C ALA A 165 3.73 -10.37 11.34
N TYR A 166 4.33 -9.18 11.33
CA TYR A 166 4.83 -8.54 10.11
C TYR A 166 5.95 -9.38 9.46
N LEU A 167 6.86 -9.97 10.26
CA LEU A 167 7.92 -10.85 9.73
C LEU A 167 7.39 -12.14 9.08
N LEU A 168 6.22 -12.62 9.50
CA LEU A 168 5.52 -13.72 8.85
C LEU A 168 4.81 -13.31 7.55
N GLY A 169 4.90 -12.03 7.18
CA GLY A 169 4.21 -11.43 6.03
C GLY A 169 2.75 -11.06 6.29
N ASP A 170 2.25 -11.22 7.52
CA ASP A 170 0.88 -10.92 7.93
C ASP A 170 0.77 -9.46 8.43
N ILE A 171 0.86 -8.54 7.47
CA ILE A 171 0.71 -7.10 7.71
C ILE A 171 -0.62 -6.74 8.40
N PRO A 172 -1.78 -7.30 7.98
CA PRO A 172 -3.04 -7.02 8.68
C PRO A 172 -2.97 -7.36 10.16
N ARG A 173 -2.55 -8.59 10.52
CA ARG A 173 -2.38 -9.00 11.93
C ARG A 173 -1.36 -8.14 12.67
N SER A 174 -0.34 -7.65 11.98
CA SER A 174 0.66 -6.79 12.59
C SER A 174 0.09 -5.44 13.03
N LEU A 175 -0.51 -4.71 12.08
CA LEU A 175 -1.11 -3.40 12.35
C LEU A 175 -2.26 -3.50 13.37
N ALA A 176 -3.00 -4.62 13.34
CA ALA A 176 -4.01 -4.99 14.31
C ALA A 176 -3.49 -5.07 15.74
N GLY A 177 -2.49 -5.92 15.95
CA GLY A 177 -1.92 -6.20 17.26
C GLY A 177 -1.29 -4.96 17.86
N MET A 178 -0.60 -4.17 17.03
CA MET A 178 -0.04 -2.88 17.44
C MET A 178 -1.12 -1.89 17.88
N ALA A 179 -2.21 -1.75 17.12
CA ALA A 179 -3.30 -0.85 17.48
C ALA A 179 -3.99 -1.29 18.79
N LEU A 180 -4.22 -2.59 18.98
CA LEU A 180 -4.76 -3.12 20.25
C LEU A 180 -3.83 -2.89 21.44
N ALA A 181 -2.51 -2.94 21.21
CA ALA A 181 -1.55 -2.61 22.26
C ALA A 181 -1.68 -1.12 22.64
N GLU A 182 -1.82 -0.22 21.68
CA GLU A 182 -1.99 1.23 21.92
C GLU A 182 -3.27 1.61 22.71
N GLU A 183 -4.28 0.74 22.76
CA GLU A 183 -5.48 0.94 23.60
C GLU A 183 -5.19 0.78 25.11
N LEU A 184 -4.07 0.14 25.48
CA LEU A 184 -3.67 -0.02 26.87
C LEU A 184 -3.09 1.30 27.41
N GLU A 185 -3.82 1.94 28.34
CA GLU A 185 -3.35 3.13 29.06
C GLU A 185 -2.14 2.78 29.94
N SER A 186 -0.94 2.92 29.37
CA SER A 186 0.33 2.61 30.04
C SER A 186 1.25 3.82 30.08
N ASP A 187 1.98 4.00 31.19
CA ASP A 187 3.00 5.03 31.36
C ASP A 187 4.35 4.62 30.72
N VAL A 188 4.29 4.03 29.53
CA VAL A 188 5.45 3.58 28.76
C VAL A 188 5.77 4.62 27.70
N PHE A 189 7.06 4.90 27.50
CA PHE A 189 7.50 5.72 26.38
C PHE A 189 7.19 5.01 25.05
N THR A 190 6.22 5.52 24.28
CA THR A 190 5.68 4.88 23.07
C THR A 190 6.47 5.20 21.79
N GLY A 191 7.59 5.92 21.88
CA GLY A 191 8.42 6.29 20.72
C GLY A 191 8.77 5.10 19.82
N PRO A 192 9.40 4.03 20.36
CA PRO A 192 9.72 2.83 19.58
C PRO A 192 8.50 2.19 18.93
N ALA A 193 7.38 2.09 19.68
CA ALA A 193 6.16 1.47 19.16
C ALA A 193 5.59 2.22 17.95
N ARG A 194 5.60 3.56 17.99
CA ARG A 194 5.18 4.40 16.86
C ARG A 194 6.10 4.26 15.65
N LEU A 195 7.40 4.13 15.88
CA LEU A 195 8.38 3.90 14.81
C LEU A 195 8.18 2.54 14.14
N ASP A 196 8.06 1.46 14.92
CA ASP A 196 7.79 0.11 14.40
C ASP A 196 6.51 0.08 13.56
N ARG A 197 5.45 0.71 14.09
CA ARG A 197 4.16 0.84 13.39
C ARG A 197 4.31 1.61 12.07
N ALA A 198 5.03 2.72 12.07
CA ALA A 198 5.33 3.46 10.85
C ALA A 198 6.11 2.62 9.83
N GLN A 199 7.04 1.78 10.27
CA GLN A 199 7.77 0.86 9.41
C GLN A 199 6.83 -0.17 8.78
N VAL A 200 5.93 -0.78 9.55
CA VAL A 200 4.93 -1.71 9.00
C VAL A 200 3.99 -1.01 8.00
N LEU A 201 3.60 0.24 8.26
CA LEU A 201 2.80 1.05 7.31
C LEU A 201 3.56 1.29 5.99
N LEU A 202 4.87 1.56 6.03
CA LEU A 202 5.69 1.68 4.81
C LEU A 202 5.72 0.37 4.02
N GLU A 203 5.87 -0.76 4.68
CA GLU A 203 5.88 -2.09 4.06
C GLU A 203 4.51 -2.50 3.49
N ALA A 204 3.44 -1.99 4.11
CA ALA A 204 2.08 -2.07 3.58
C ALA A 204 1.87 -1.16 2.35
N GLY A 205 2.78 -0.20 2.12
CA GLY A 205 2.67 0.84 1.11
C GLY A 205 1.71 1.97 1.49
N LEU A 206 1.28 2.01 2.75
CA LEU A 206 0.49 3.09 3.36
C LEU A 206 1.42 4.26 3.73
N VAL A 207 2.08 4.80 2.71
CA VAL A 207 3.22 5.72 2.90
C VAL A 207 2.78 7.05 3.51
N LYS A 208 1.55 7.51 3.23
CA LYS A 208 1.03 8.75 3.82
C LYS A 208 0.75 8.58 5.31
N GLU A 209 0.10 7.49 5.67
CA GLU A 209 -0.20 7.10 7.05
C GLU A 209 1.09 6.93 7.85
N ALA A 210 2.13 6.37 7.23
CA ALA A 210 3.46 6.31 7.83
C ALA A 210 4.02 7.72 8.08
N VAL A 211 3.96 8.64 7.12
CA VAL A 211 4.42 10.04 7.31
C VAL A 211 3.65 10.72 8.45
N GLU A 212 2.33 10.55 8.52
CA GLU A 212 1.50 11.08 9.62
C GLU A 212 1.93 10.52 10.97
N ALA A 213 2.11 9.19 11.07
CA ALA A 213 2.55 8.53 12.29
C ALA A 213 3.96 8.99 12.73
N LEU A 214 4.87 9.19 11.77
CA LEU A 214 6.24 9.63 12.04
C LEU A 214 6.28 11.09 12.52
N HIS A 215 5.50 12.00 11.91
CA HIS A 215 5.39 13.38 12.40
C HIS A 215 4.78 13.44 13.80
N GLY A 216 3.69 12.71 14.05
CA GLY A 216 3.10 12.62 15.40
C GLY A 216 4.06 12.00 16.43
N GLY A 217 4.92 11.07 15.99
CA GLY A 217 6.02 10.54 16.79
C GLY A 217 7.04 11.61 17.19
N LEU A 218 7.50 12.43 16.23
CA LEU A 218 8.42 13.53 16.46
C LEU A 218 7.86 14.63 17.37
N GLU A 219 6.58 14.99 17.19
CA GLU A 219 5.90 16.00 18.00
C GLU A 219 5.79 15.60 19.47
N ALA A 220 5.69 14.29 19.75
CA ALA A 220 5.62 13.76 21.10
C ALA A 220 6.98 13.62 21.81
N LEU A 221 8.10 13.89 21.12
CA LEU A 221 9.43 13.91 21.74
C LEU A 221 9.64 15.25 22.45
N GLU A 222 9.21 15.35 23.71
CA GLU A 222 9.41 16.52 24.56
C GLU A 222 10.74 16.46 25.33
N GLY A 223 11.45 17.59 25.43
CA GLY A 223 12.68 17.72 26.23
C GLY A 223 13.97 17.18 25.57
N ASP A 224 15.09 17.32 26.29
CA ASP A 224 16.40 16.84 25.86
C ASP A 224 16.56 15.33 26.10
N GLY A 225 17.41 14.66 25.30
CA GLY A 225 17.78 13.25 25.50
C GLY A 225 17.12 12.23 24.55
N HIS A 226 16.37 12.70 23.54
CA HIS A 226 15.73 11.85 22.54
C HIS A 226 16.43 11.87 21.16
N ASP A 227 17.69 12.29 21.10
CA ASP A 227 18.45 12.47 19.85
C ASP A 227 18.45 11.23 18.95
N GLN A 228 18.70 10.05 19.52
CA GLN A 228 18.67 8.80 18.76
C GLN A 228 17.28 8.54 18.15
N MET A 229 16.24 8.60 18.98
CA MET A 229 14.85 8.37 18.54
C MET A 229 14.43 9.39 17.47
N ARG A 230 14.80 10.67 17.64
CA ARG A 230 14.57 11.72 16.64
C ARG A 230 15.22 11.37 15.30
N ALA A 231 16.47 10.93 15.32
CA ALA A 231 17.19 10.52 14.11
C ALA A 231 16.57 9.27 13.45
N GLU A 232 16.03 8.34 14.23
CA GLU A 232 15.30 7.16 13.72
C GLU A 232 14.01 7.57 12.99
N PHE A 233 13.20 8.47 13.59
CA PHE A 233 12.02 9.04 12.94
C PHE A 233 12.37 9.80 11.65
N GLU A 234 13.40 10.64 11.67
CA GLU A 234 13.85 11.38 10.50
C GLU A 234 14.35 10.46 9.38
N LEU A 235 15.06 9.39 9.72
CA LEU A 235 15.50 8.39 8.75
C LEU A 235 14.32 7.65 8.11
N ALA A 236 13.30 7.31 8.89
CA ALA A 236 12.07 6.71 8.37
C ALA A 236 11.29 7.70 7.48
N LEU A 237 11.22 8.99 7.85
CA LEU A 237 10.64 10.04 7.01
C LEU A 237 11.38 10.19 5.69
N ALA A 238 12.72 10.09 5.70
CA ALA A 238 13.51 10.12 4.49
C ALA A 238 13.11 8.99 3.52
N ARG A 239 12.94 7.77 4.02
CA ARG A 239 12.46 6.61 3.23
C ARG A 239 11.04 6.83 2.72
N ALA A 240 10.14 7.30 3.56
CA ALA A 240 8.75 7.57 3.21
C ALA A 240 8.64 8.64 2.09
N HIS A 241 9.34 9.76 2.25
CA HIS A 241 9.39 10.81 1.23
C HIS A 241 10.06 10.36 -0.07
N ARG A 242 11.05 9.45 -0.01
CA ARG A 242 11.64 8.85 -1.22
C ARG A 242 10.59 8.03 -2.00
N LEU A 243 9.80 7.20 -1.31
CA LEU A 243 8.70 6.42 -1.91
C LEU A 243 7.61 7.31 -2.53
N LEU A 244 7.23 8.40 -1.85
CA LEU A 244 6.31 9.41 -2.39
C LEU A 244 6.93 10.23 -3.53
N GLY A 245 8.25 10.21 -3.66
CA GLY A 245 8.97 10.97 -4.64
C GLY A 245 9.23 12.43 -4.28
N HIS A 246 9.07 12.80 -3.01
CA HIS A 246 9.42 14.13 -2.49
C HIS A 246 10.91 14.19 -2.15
N LEU A 247 11.76 14.19 -3.19
CA LEU A 247 13.20 13.97 -3.04
C LEU A 247 13.90 15.06 -2.21
N ASP A 248 13.40 16.29 -2.20
CA ASP A 248 13.97 17.36 -1.38
C ASP A 248 13.70 17.17 0.12
N LEU A 249 12.46 16.80 0.47
CA LEU A 249 12.11 16.43 1.84
C LEU A 249 12.89 15.18 2.28
N ALA A 250 13.02 14.19 1.39
CA ALA A 250 13.79 12.97 1.67
C ALA A 250 15.28 13.27 1.95
N ALA A 251 15.91 14.12 1.13
CA ALA A 251 17.30 14.51 1.31
C ALA A 251 17.51 15.29 2.62
N SER A 252 16.60 16.22 2.93
CA SER A 252 16.66 17.01 4.17
C SER A 252 16.56 16.10 5.41
N ALA A 253 15.60 15.18 5.42
CA ALA A 253 15.41 14.25 6.53
C ALA A 253 16.59 13.28 6.70
N ALA A 254 17.15 12.75 5.60
CA ALA A 254 18.33 11.89 5.65
C ALA A 254 19.58 12.63 6.17
N ALA A 255 19.76 13.90 5.76
CA ALA A 255 20.88 14.72 6.22
C ALA A 255 20.77 15.04 7.73
N SER A 256 19.57 15.39 8.19
CA SER A 256 19.29 15.67 9.61
C SER A 256 19.52 14.43 10.49
N ALA A 257 19.01 13.27 10.05
CA ALA A 257 19.26 12.01 10.74
C ALA A 257 20.76 11.69 10.82
N ARG A 258 21.49 11.83 9.71
CA ARG A 258 22.94 11.59 9.65
C ARG A 258 23.72 12.52 10.57
N GLU A 259 23.39 13.81 10.59
CA GLU A 259 24.04 14.79 11.48
C GLU A 259 23.82 14.43 12.95
N THR A 260 22.58 14.06 13.30
CA THR A 260 22.23 13.64 14.65
C THR A 260 22.96 12.37 15.06
N TYR A 261 22.97 11.34 14.21
CA TYR A 261 23.71 10.10 14.48
C TYR A 261 25.22 10.32 14.60
N ALA A 262 25.80 11.17 13.75
CA ALA A 262 27.22 11.52 13.84
C ALA A 262 27.54 12.25 15.15
N ARG A 263 26.67 13.18 15.58
CA ARG A 263 26.81 13.90 16.85
C ARG A 263 26.79 12.97 18.07
N ILE A 264 25.93 11.94 18.05
CA ILE A 264 25.83 10.97 19.15
C ILE A 264 26.78 9.76 19.00
N GLY A 265 27.62 9.72 17.95
CA GLY A 265 28.59 8.64 17.74
C GLY A 265 28.00 7.30 17.27
N ALA A 266 26.77 7.28 16.77
CA ALA A 266 26.10 6.08 16.27
C ALA A 266 26.53 5.76 14.82
N THR A 267 27.75 5.22 14.66
CA THR A 267 28.41 5.04 13.35
C THR A 267 27.60 4.20 12.36
N ALA A 268 27.06 3.04 12.77
CA ALA A 268 26.23 2.18 11.92
C ALA A 268 24.94 2.88 11.43
N TRP A 269 24.33 3.69 12.29
CA TRP A 269 23.12 4.44 11.96
C TRP A 269 23.40 5.67 11.08
N ALA A 270 24.53 6.35 11.31
CA ALA A 270 25.00 7.39 10.43
C ALA A 270 25.27 6.84 9.01
N ALA A 271 25.83 5.63 8.92
CA ALA A 271 26.00 4.89 7.66
C ALA A 271 24.66 4.57 6.99
N LYS A 272 23.66 4.07 7.73
CA LYS A 272 22.28 3.85 7.23
C LYS A 272 21.66 5.14 6.68
N ALA A 273 21.79 6.26 7.39
CA ALA A 273 21.28 7.55 6.95
C ALA A 273 22.01 8.08 5.69
N MET A 274 23.33 7.90 5.63
CA MET A 274 24.13 8.23 4.44
C MET A 274 23.69 7.41 3.22
N LEU A 275 23.41 6.11 3.40
CA LEU A 275 22.95 5.24 2.34
C LEU A 275 21.59 5.66 1.76
N VAL A 276 20.64 6.05 2.62
CA VAL A 276 19.36 6.63 2.17
C VAL A 276 19.58 7.94 1.40
N GLY A 277 20.50 8.78 1.87
CA GLY A 277 20.92 9.99 1.14
C GLY A 277 21.45 9.70 -0.27
N LEU A 278 22.29 8.68 -0.42
CA LEU A 278 22.79 8.22 -1.73
C LEU A 278 21.64 7.74 -2.63
N LEU A 279 20.71 6.95 -2.11
CA LEU A 279 19.53 6.51 -2.85
C LEU A 279 18.69 7.68 -3.39
N VAL A 280 18.48 8.71 -2.57
CA VAL A 280 17.76 9.93 -2.98
C VAL A 280 18.49 10.65 -4.11
N GLU A 281 19.82 10.75 -4.05
CA GLU A 281 20.63 11.37 -5.11
C GLU A 281 20.58 10.57 -6.42
N LEU A 282 20.67 9.23 -6.33
CA LEU A 282 20.54 8.35 -7.49
C LEU A 282 19.13 8.46 -8.13
N ASP A 283 18.09 8.61 -7.32
CA ASP A 283 16.72 8.83 -7.79
C ASP A 283 16.56 10.20 -8.46
N ARG A 284 17.24 11.26 -7.96
CA ARG A 284 17.30 12.58 -8.62
C ARG A 284 17.94 12.49 -10.00
N GLN A 285 19.11 11.86 -10.12
CA GLN A 285 19.81 11.71 -11.40
C GLN A 285 18.94 11.00 -12.45
N ARG A 286 18.23 9.95 -12.03
CA ARG A 286 17.29 9.22 -12.89
C ARG A 286 16.14 10.10 -13.39
N ARG A 287 15.58 10.96 -12.54
CA ARG A 287 14.50 11.89 -12.92
C ARG A 287 14.97 12.98 -13.87
N THR A 288 16.13 13.58 -13.60
CA THR A 288 16.73 14.61 -14.47
C THR A 288 16.97 14.07 -15.89
N ARG A 289 17.40 12.81 -16.01
CA ARG A 289 17.48 12.11 -17.31
C ARG A 289 16.12 12.00 -17.99
N ARG A 290 15.10 11.51 -17.29
CA ARG A 290 13.73 11.38 -17.84
C ARG A 290 13.18 12.73 -18.33
N GLY A 291 13.55 13.84 -17.69
CA GLY A 291 13.24 15.20 -18.17
C GLY A 291 13.93 15.53 -19.49
N ARG A 292 15.25 15.35 -19.57
CA ARG A 292 16.03 15.64 -20.80
C ARG A 292 15.63 14.77 -22.00
N GLU A 293 15.26 13.51 -21.79
CA GLU A 293 14.77 12.63 -22.85
C GLU A 293 13.41 13.07 -23.41
N ARG A 294 12.54 13.68 -22.58
CA ARG A 294 11.27 14.26 -23.03
C ARG A 294 11.49 15.46 -23.95
N ASP A 295 12.44 16.32 -23.62
CA ASP A 295 12.71 17.54 -24.39
C ASP A 295 13.43 17.27 -25.72
N GLY A 296 14.19 16.16 -25.81
CA GLY A 296 15.00 15.81 -26.98
C GLY A 296 14.32 15.02 -28.10
N HIS A 297 13.09 14.50 -27.92
CA HIS A 297 12.41 13.64 -28.90
C HIS A 297 11.57 14.39 -29.97
N GLY A 298 11.74 15.71 -30.09
CA GLY A 298 11.05 16.55 -31.09
C GLY A 298 11.64 16.53 -32.51
N GLY A 299 12.65 15.70 -32.79
CA GLY A 299 13.30 15.67 -34.11
C GLY A 299 13.86 14.31 -34.46
N VAL A 300 13.06 13.45 -35.11
CA VAL A 300 13.59 12.34 -35.90
C VAL A 300 13.06 12.51 -37.32
N THR A 301 13.96 12.94 -38.20
CA THR A 301 13.79 12.98 -39.65
C THR A 301 13.49 11.58 -40.18
N GLU A 302 12.45 11.47 -41.00
CA GLU A 302 12.16 10.29 -41.81
C GLU A 302 13.37 9.95 -42.67
N HIS A 303 13.96 8.77 -42.44
CA HIS A 303 14.80 8.11 -43.43
C HIS A 303 14.07 6.88 -43.92
N GLN A 304 13.38 7.06 -45.04
CA GLN A 304 13.08 5.96 -45.95
C GLN A 304 14.40 5.57 -46.60
N ASP A 305 14.88 4.34 -46.34
CA ASP A 305 15.64 3.65 -47.36
C ASP A 305 15.46 2.14 -47.29
N GLY A 306 15.17 1.57 -48.46
CA GLY A 306 14.85 0.17 -48.63
C GLY A 306 16.10 -0.67 -48.88
N SER A 307 16.32 -1.71 -48.07
CA SER A 307 17.01 -2.91 -48.53
C SER A 307 16.77 -4.09 -47.58
N ARG A 308 16.43 -5.23 -48.18
CA ARG A 308 16.25 -6.53 -47.52
C ARG A 308 17.63 -7.11 -47.19
N GLN A 309 18.11 -6.89 -45.96
CA GLN A 309 19.13 -7.72 -45.33
C GLN A 309 19.01 -7.60 -43.80
N THR A 310 19.15 -8.74 -43.12
CA THR A 310 19.47 -8.93 -41.68
C THR A 310 18.35 -8.83 -40.64
N GLY A 311 17.79 -9.98 -40.25
CA GLY A 311 17.02 -10.13 -39.00
C GLY A 311 17.90 -10.19 -37.74
N GLU A 312 19.15 -10.66 -37.85
CA GLU A 312 20.09 -10.79 -36.73
C GLU A 312 20.73 -9.44 -36.35
N ARG A 313 21.26 -8.66 -37.31
CA ARG A 313 21.76 -7.29 -37.02
C ARG A 313 20.67 -6.35 -36.49
N GLN A 314 19.42 -6.51 -36.94
CA GLN A 314 18.30 -5.75 -36.38
C GLN A 314 17.96 -6.18 -34.95
N GLY A 315 18.20 -7.44 -34.57
CA GLY A 315 18.09 -7.93 -33.20
C GLY A 315 19.16 -7.33 -32.28
N GLU A 316 20.43 -7.39 -32.70
CA GLU A 316 21.57 -6.85 -31.95
C GLU A 316 21.49 -5.32 -31.77
N LEU A 317 21.10 -4.59 -32.82
CA LEU A 317 20.89 -3.14 -32.74
C LEU A 317 19.75 -2.77 -31.77
N ARG A 318 18.69 -3.59 -31.69
CA ARG A 318 17.58 -3.38 -30.74
C ARG A 318 17.98 -3.70 -29.30
N GLU A 319 18.84 -4.68 -29.10
CA GLU A 319 19.34 -5.09 -27.79
C GLU A 319 20.37 -4.09 -27.22
N ALA A 320 21.33 -3.62 -28.04
CA ALA A 320 22.28 -2.59 -27.63
C ALA A 320 21.61 -1.23 -27.34
N ASP A 321 20.49 -0.95 -27.98
CA ASP A 321 19.67 0.24 -27.74
C ASP A 321 18.80 0.06 -26.47
N LEU A 322 18.24 -1.13 -26.24
CA LEU A 322 17.57 -1.49 -24.97
C LEU A 322 18.53 -1.36 -23.78
N VAL A 323 19.75 -1.88 -23.89
CA VAL A 323 20.80 -1.77 -22.87
C VAL A 323 21.12 -0.31 -22.57
N ARG A 324 21.39 0.52 -23.59
CA ARG A 324 21.63 1.97 -23.39
C ARG A 324 20.47 2.73 -22.76
N ARG A 325 19.23 2.25 -22.93
CA ARG A 325 18.04 2.90 -22.35
C ARG A 325 17.77 2.51 -20.91
N VAL A 326 18.04 1.25 -20.56
CA VAL A 326 17.89 0.69 -19.21
C VAL A 326 19.06 1.11 -18.33
N VAL A 327 20.27 1.15 -18.88
CA VAL A 327 21.50 1.65 -18.26
C VAL A 327 21.60 3.15 -18.56
N GLY A 328 20.86 3.96 -17.79
CA GLY A 328 20.92 5.41 -17.97
C GLY A 328 22.28 5.93 -17.53
N VAL A 329 23.01 6.64 -18.41
CA VAL A 329 24.23 7.34 -18.00
C VAL A 329 23.81 8.61 -17.26
N GLY A 330 23.93 8.59 -15.93
CA GLY A 330 23.82 9.77 -15.07
C GLY A 330 25.04 10.68 -15.25
N ASP A 331 25.22 11.64 -14.35
CA ASP A 331 26.54 12.27 -14.26
C ASP A 331 27.52 11.21 -13.77
N ALA A 332 28.35 10.69 -14.68
CA ALA A 332 29.23 9.57 -14.40
C ALA A 332 30.17 9.86 -13.23
N THR A 333 30.58 11.13 -13.04
CA THR A 333 31.42 11.52 -11.91
C THR A 333 30.66 11.41 -10.59
N VAL A 334 29.42 11.91 -10.53
CA VAL A 334 28.59 11.82 -9.32
C VAL A 334 28.19 10.37 -9.04
N ALA A 335 27.86 9.60 -10.07
CA ALA A 335 27.51 8.18 -9.94
C ALA A 335 28.69 7.32 -9.48
N LEU A 336 29.90 7.54 -10.01
CA LEU A 336 31.11 6.85 -9.53
C LEU A 336 31.47 7.25 -8.09
N ALA A 337 31.31 8.52 -7.72
CA ALA A 337 31.51 8.96 -6.35
C ALA A 337 30.51 8.28 -5.40
N ALA A 338 29.22 8.22 -5.76
CA ALA A 338 28.21 7.52 -5.00
C ALA A 338 28.50 6.01 -4.88
N ALA A 339 29.01 5.38 -5.94
CA ALA A 339 29.44 3.98 -5.91
C ALA A 339 30.60 3.75 -4.94
N ALA A 340 31.63 4.61 -4.98
CA ALA A 340 32.78 4.52 -4.08
C ALA A 340 32.36 4.69 -2.62
N THR A 341 31.53 5.69 -2.32
CA THR A 341 30.97 5.87 -0.97
C THR A 341 30.13 4.68 -0.53
N ALA A 342 29.33 4.09 -1.41
CA ALA A 342 28.55 2.90 -1.08
C ALA A 342 29.43 1.67 -0.84
N ASP A 343 30.54 1.50 -1.58
CA ASP A 343 31.52 0.45 -1.34
C ASP A 343 32.21 0.64 0.03
N GLU A 344 32.62 1.86 0.39
CA GLU A 344 33.17 2.19 1.72
C GLU A 344 32.18 1.89 2.85
N LEU A 345 30.89 2.18 2.64
CA LEU A 345 29.84 1.84 3.60
C LEU A 345 29.65 0.32 3.72
N ALA A 346 29.80 -0.43 2.63
CA ALA A 346 29.71 -1.89 2.66
C ALA A 346 30.89 -2.51 3.43
N GLU A 347 32.09 -1.97 3.28
CA GLU A 347 33.28 -2.36 4.05
C GLU A 347 33.08 -2.05 5.54
N THR A 348 32.68 -0.81 5.86
CA THR A 348 32.38 -0.39 7.23
C THR A 348 31.31 -1.28 7.87
N ALA A 349 30.23 -1.59 7.14
CA ALA A 349 29.17 -2.47 7.62
C ALA A 349 29.67 -3.91 7.86
N THR A 350 30.55 -4.41 7.00
CA THR A 350 31.18 -5.73 7.15
C THR A 350 32.08 -5.77 8.40
N GLU A 351 32.87 -4.73 8.64
CA GLU A 351 33.69 -4.59 9.86
C GLU A 351 32.84 -4.52 11.13
N LEU A 352 31.66 -3.90 11.05
CA LEU A 352 30.69 -3.82 12.13
C LEU A 352 29.83 -5.09 12.28
N GLY A 353 29.92 -6.05 11.36
CA GLY A 353 29.10 -7.26 11.35
C GLY A 353 27.64 -7.05 10.92
N ASP A 354 27.27 -5.88 10.37
CA ASP A 354 25.92 -5.57 9.88
C ASP A 354 25.77 -6.03 8.42
N SER A 355 25.50 -7.34 8.23
CA SER A 355 25.33 -7.94 6.90
C SER A 355 24.19 -7.32 6.06
N GLU A 356 23.12 -6.85 6.70
CA GLU A 356 21.98 -6.23 6.00
C GLU A 356 22.35 -4.86 5.45
N LEU A 357 23.05 -4.05 6.24
CA LEU A 357 23.60 -2.79 5.77
C LEU A 357 24.64 -3.00 4.67
N ALA A 358 25.50 -4.02 4.80
CA ALA A 358 26.50 -4.35 3.78
C ALA A 358 25.86 -4.73 2.44
N ASP A 359 24.85 -5.60 2.45
CA ASP A 359 24.12 -5.99 1.25
C ASP A 359 23.34 -4.80 0.64
N SER A 360 22.68 -3.99 1.46
CA SER A 360 22.00 -2.77 1.01
C SER A 360 22.99 -1.80 0.34
N ALA A 361 24.18 -1.62 0.93
CA ALA A 361 25.25 -0.79 0.38
C ALA A 361 25.76 -1.33 -0.96
N ARG A 362 25.94 -2.65 -1.10
CA ARG A 362 26.30 -3.29 -2.39
C ARG A 362 25.22 -3.09 -3.47
N VAL A 363 23.94 -3.14 -3.11
CA VAL A 363 22.84 -2.85 -4.05
C VAL A 363 22.87 -1.39 -4.50
N VAL A 364 23.12 -0.45 -3.59
CA VAL A 364 23.26 0.99 -3.93
C VAL A 364 24.49 1.23 -4.79
N ALA A 365 25.63 0.61 -4.47
CA ALA A 365 26.84 0.67 -5.29
C ALA A 365 26.58 0.13 -6.70
N ALA A 366 25.90 -1.02 -6.82
CA ALA A 366 25.51 -1.58 -8.11
C ALA A 366 24.56 -0.64 -8.88
N GLN A 367 23.60 -0.03 -8.20
CA GLN A 367 22.71 0.96 -8.80
C GLN A 367 23.48 2.19 -9.33
N ALA A 368 24.46 2.67 -8.58
CA ALA A 368 25.31 3.79 -8.94
C ALA A 368 26.24 3.44 -10.12
N LEU A 369 26.84 2.25 -10.13
CA LEU A 369 27.67 1.75 -11.24
C LEU A 369 26.86 1.57 -12.53
N LEU A 370 25.61 1.09 -12.43
CA LEU A 370 24.70 1.09 -13.58
C LEU A 370 24.46 2.50 -14.11
N LEU A 371 24.30 3.50 -13.22
CA LEU A 371 24.16 4.89 -13.65
C LEU A 371 25.46 5.47 -14.23
N ALA A 372 26.61 4.97 -13.83
CA ALA A 372 27.91 5.32 -14.41
C ALA A 372 28.19 4.62 -15.75
N GLY A 373 27.33 3.68 -16.18
CA GLY A 373 27.54 2.89 -17.39
C GLY A 373 28.48 1.69 -17.21
N ASP A 374 28.71 1.22 -15.98
CA ASP A 374 29.52 0.05 -15.65
C ASP A 374 28.66 -1.13 -15.14
N PRO A 375 28.02 -1.90 -16.05
CA PRO A 375 27.21 -3.03 -15.65
C PRO A 375 28.03 -4.23 -15.14
N ALA A 376 29.31 -4.33 -15.52
CA ALA A 376 30.19 -5.41 -15.06
C ALA A 376 30.57 -5.20 -13.58
N GLY A 377 30.91 -3.96 -13.21
CA GLY A 377 31.11 -3.55 -11.83
C GLY A 377 29.84 -3.77 -11.00
N ALA A 378 28.68 -3.37 -11.52
CA ALA A 378 27.40 -3.59 -10.85
C ALA A 378 27.12 -5.10 -10.60
N ASN A 379 27.36 -5.94 -11.59
CA ASN A 379 27.18 -7.40 -11.45
C ASN A 379 28.12 -7.99 -10.40
N THR A 380 29.36 -7.50 -10.33
CA THR A 380 30.35 -7.94 -9.33
C THR A 380 29.85 -7.67 -7.90
N ARG A 381 29.29 -6.49 -7.63
CA ARG A 381 28.73 -6.15 -6.30
C ARG A 381 27.53 -7.01 -5.95
N LEU A 382 26.65 -7.27 -6.92
CA LEU A 382 25.46 -8.12 -6.72
C LEU A 382 25.80 -9.60 -6.48
N LEU A 383 26.89 -10.11 -7.06
CA LEU A 383 27.37 -11.47 -6.78
C LEU A 383 27.96 -11.62 -5.38
N GLY A 384 28.33 -10.51 -4.73
CA GLY A 384 28.83 -10.47 -3.36
C GLY A 384 27.75 -10.34 -2.29
N LEU A 385 26.46 -10.44 -2.65
CA LEU A 385 25.37 -10.46 -1.69
C LEU A 385 25.39 -11.77 -0.89
N GLU A 386 25.47 -11.68 0.43
CA GLU A 386 25.47 -12.86 1.31
C GLU A 386 24.05 -13.39 1.53
N ARG A 387 23.06 -12.49 1.55
CA ARG A 387 21.64 -12.82 1.68
C ARG A 387 20.86 -12.35 0.46
N VAL A 388 19.98 -13.23 -0.05
CA VAL A 388 19.01 -12.86 -1.10
C VAL A 388 17.74 -12.22 -0.49
N SER A 389 17.61 -12.23 0.83
CA SER A 389 16.46 -11.66 1.56
C SER A 389 16.98 -10.61 2.54
N THR A 390 16.68 -9.35 2.23
CA THR A 390 16.77 -8.18 3.10
C THR A 390 15.49 -8.16 3.94
N GLY A 391 15.52 -7.78 5.21
CA GLY A 391 14.39 -7.98 6.15
C GLY A 391 13.07 -7.27 5.79
N SER A 392 13.06 -6.47 4.72
CA SER A 392 11.94 -5.67 4.21
C SER A 392 11.52 -6.09 2.77
N LEU A 393 10.21 -6.05 2.48
CA LEU A 393 9.69 -6.26 1.14
C LEU A 393 10.16 -5.16 0.18
N SER A 394 10.21 -3.91 0.67
CA SER A 394 10.71 -2.77 -0.11
C SER A 394 12.15 -3.00 -0.57
N ASP A 395 13.02 -3.41 0.34
CA ASP A 395 14.44 -3.65 0.04
C ASP A 395 14.63 -4.85 -0.89
N GLU A 396 13.85 -5.93 -0.71
CA GLU A 396 13.87 -7.10 -1.59
C GLU A 396 13.50 -6.73 -3.03
N LEU A 397 12.47 -5.88 -3.19
CA LEU A 397 11.99 -5.45 -4.51
C LEU A 397 12.93 -4.41 -5.14
N ASP A 398 13.54 -3.52 -4.36
CA ASP A 398 14.56 -2.58 -4.85
C ASP A 398 15.81 -3.34 -5.34
N ALA A 399 16.29 -4.33 -4.58
CA ALA A 399 17.36 -5.22 -5.00
C ALA A 399 16.99 -5.96 -6.30
N ALA A 400 15.77 -6.51 -6.39
CA ALA A 400 15.27 -7.16 -7.60
C ALA A 400 15.25 -6.22 -8.82
N VAL A 401 14.93 -4.94 -8.66
CA VAL A 401 15.02 -3.96 -9.75
C VAL A 401 16.46 -3.82 -10.21
N VAL A 402 17.40 -3.59 -9.29
CA VAL A 402 18.81 -3.38 -9.62
C VAL A 402 19.38 -4.61 -10.29
N THR A 403 19.13 -5.82 -9.76
CA THR A 403 19.57 -7.07 -10.38
C THR A 403 18.96 -7.27 -11.77
N ALA A 404 17.67 -7.03 -11.95
CA ALA A 404 17.04 -7.16 -13.25
C ALA A 404 17.63 -6.15 -14.26
N MET A 405 17.88 -4.90 -13.84
CA MET A 405 18.53 -3.89 -14.68
C MET A 405 19.96 -4.29 -15.06
N THR A 406 20.75 -4.82 -14.12
CA THR A 406 22.11 -5.31 -14.38
C THR A 406 22.12 -6.45 -15.39
N LEU A 407 21.22 -7.43 -15.23
CA LEU A 407 21.10 -8.53 -16.18
C LEU A 407 20.68 -8.05 -17.56
N VAL A 408 19.78 -7.07 -17.65
CA VAL A 408 19.44 -6.45 -18.94
C VAL A 408 20.67 -5.77 -19.55
N ALA A 409 21.47 -5.10 -18.73
CA ALA A 409 22.67 -4.40 -19.16
C ALA A 409 23.77 -5.34 -19.68
N THR A 410 23.86 -6.56 -19.14
CA THR A 410 24.82 -7.58 -19.57
C THR A 410 24.32 -8.45 -20.73
N GLY A 411 23.08 -8.24 -21.19
CA GLY A 411 22.44 -9.04 -22.26
C GLY A 411 21.66 -10.27 -21.78
N ASP A 412 21.57 -10.48 -20.48
CA ASP A 412 20.90 -11.62 -19.84
C ASP A 412 19.38 -11.41 -19.67
N LEU A 413 18.67 -11.21 -20.79
CA LEU A 413 17.25 -10.84 -20.78
C LEU A 413 16.32 -11.92 -20.20
N ALA A 414 16.63 -13.21 -20.38
CA ALA A 414 15.79 -14.30 -19.87
C ALA A 414 15.87 -14.43 -18.34
N PRO A 415 17.07 -14.44 -17.71
CA PRO A 415 17.22 -14.26 -16.27
C PRO A 415 16.49 -13.03 -15.72
N ALA A 416 16.64 -11.86 -16.34
CA ALA A 416 15.98 -10.63 -15.89
C ALA A 416 14.45 -10.79 -15.81
N ARG A 417 13.83 -11.37 -16.84
CA ARG A 417 12.37 -11.65 -16.84
C ARG A 417 11.95 -12.63 -15.75
N ARG A 418 12.79 -13.61 -15.39
CA ARG A 418 12.49 -14.53 -14.28
C ARG A 418 12.48 -13.80 -12.93
N ILE A 419 13.39 -12.85 -12.74
CA ILE A 419 13.40 -11.98 -11.54
C ILE A 419 12.11 -11.16 -11.48
N LEU A 420 11.71 -10.50 -12.58
CA LEU A 420 10.47 -9.71 -12.64
C LEU A 420 9.21 -10.56 -12.35
N ALA A 421 9.18 -11.78 -12.90
CA ALA A 421 8.10 -12.72 -12.63
C ALA A 421 8.09 -13.23 -11.18
N ARG A 422 9.26 -13.39 -10.54
CA ARG A 422 9.36 -13.74 -9.11
C ARG A 422 8.93 -12.56 -8.23
N ALA A 423 9.35 -11.35 -8.56
CA ALA A 423 9.04 -10.14 -7.81
C ALA A 423 7.54 -9.83 -7.83
N SER A 424 6.88 -9.95 -8.98
CA SER A 424 5.41 -9.82 -9.05
C SER A 424 4.67 -10.88 -8.21
N ARG A 425 5.16 -12.13 -8.18
CA ARG A 425 4.60 -13.17 -7.28
C ARG A 425 4.85 -12.84 -5.81
N ARG A 426 6.02 -12.32 -5.45
CA ARG A 426 6.37 -11.90 -4.10
C ARG A 426 5.47 -10.77 -3.60
N LEU A 427 5.25 -9.76 -4.45
CA LEU A 427 4.31 -8.66 -4.20
C LEU A 427 2.89 -9.19 -3.97
N ALA A 428 2.47 -10.16 -4.78
CA ALA A 428 1.14 -10.76 -4.67
C ALA A 428 0.98 -11.67 -3.44
N ALA A 429 2.04 -12.36 -3.00
CA ALA A 429 2.01 -13.27 -1.85
C ALA A 429 1.79 -12.53 -0.52
N GLY A 430 2.35 -11.32 -0.36
CA GLY A 430 2.12 -10.52 0.86
C GLY A 430 0.67 -10.08 1.03
N GLN A 431 -0.14 -10.08 -0.03
CA GLN A 431 -1.56 -9.69 0.00
C GLN A 431 -2.48 -10.85 0.40
N GLU A 432 -1.94 -12.04 0.66
CA GLU A 432 -2.70 -13.22 1.07
C GLU A 432 -3.19 -13.04 2.51
N GLY A 433 -4.50 -12.78 2.66
CA GLY A 433 -5.17 -12.67 3.97
C GLY A 433 -5.74 -11.29 4.31
N SER A 434 -5.45 -10.24 3.54
CA SER A 434 -5.99 -8.90 3.83
C SER A 434 -7.39 -8.68 3.21
N ALA A 435 -8.40 -8.61 4.09
CA ALA A 435 -9.76 -8.17 3.73
C ALA A 435 -9.84 -6.64 3.54
N SER A 436 -8.88 -5.88 4.07
CA SER A 436 -8.88 -4.42 3.96
C SER A 436 -8.51 -3.94 2.55
N LEU A 437 -9.36 -3.05 2.00
CA LEU A 437 -9.20 -2.50 0.66
C LEU A 437 -7.98 -1.58 0.53
N ASP A 438 -7.68 -0.82 1.60
CA ASP A 438 -6.57 0.12 1.63
C ASP A 438 -5.23 -0.62 1.52
N LEU A 439 -5.04 -1.69 2.30
CA LEU A 439 -3.82 -2.51 2.28
C LEU A 439 -3.57 -3.18 0.92
N ARG A 440 -4.63 -3.55 0.19
CA ARG A 440 -4.51 -4.16 -1.15
C ARG A 440 -3.98 -3.19 -2.18
N THR A 441 -4.52 -1.98 -2.19
CA THR A 441 -4.09 -0.98 -3.16
C THR A 441 -2.73 -0.43 -2.83
N ALA A 442 -2.46 -0.11 -1.56
CA ALA A 442 -1.28 0.59 -1.07
C ALA A 442 0.07 -0.08 -1.42
N ARG A 443 0.14 -1.41 -1.53
CA ARG A 443 1.40 -2.09 -1.88
C ARG A 443 1.86 -1.90 -3.33
N ALA A 444 1.00 -1.48 -4.25
CA ALA A 444 1.39 -1.31 -5.65
C ALA A 444 2.56 -0.33 -5.85
N VAL A 445 2.79 0.59 -4.89
CA VAL A 445 3.94 1.51 -4.88
C VAL A 445 5.29 0.77 -5.02
N HIS A 446 5.41 -0.38 -4.35
CA HIS A 446 6.64 -1.19 -4.34
C HIS A 446 6.91 -1.91 -5.67
N GLY A 447 5.86 -2.08 -6.50
CA GLY A 447 5.95 -2.77 -7.80
C GLY A 447 6.20 -1.86 -9.00
N ALA A 448 6.11 -0.53 -8.83
CA ALA A 448 6.04 0.41 -9.95
C ALA A 448 7.27 0.34 -10.88
N ARG A 449 8.49 0.39 -10.31
CA ARG A 449 9.75 0.33 -11.06
C ARG A 449 9.92 -1.00 -11.81
N LEU A 450 9.53 -2.11 -11.18
CA LEU A 450 9.61 -3.45 -11.77
C LEU A 450 8.61 -3.58 -12.93
N SER A 451 7.38 -3.07 -12.77
CA SER A 451 6.36 -3.07 -13.81
C SER A 451 6.81 -2.24 -15.03
N GLU A 452 7.43 -1.07 -14.82
CA GLU A 452 7.98 -0.25 -15.90
C GLU A 452 9.08 -1.00 -16.66
N LEU A 453 10.01 -1.66 -15.95
CA LEU A 453 11.09 -2.44 -16.57
C LEU A 453 10.55 -3.65 -17.35
N ASP A 454 9.58 -4.38 -16.79
CA ASP A 454 8.97 -5.53 -17.48
C ASP A 454 8.25 -5.11 -18.76
N LEU A 455 7.56 -3.96 -18.74
CA LEU A 455 6.96 -3.37 -19.93
C LEU A 455 8.01 -2.97 -20.97
N GLU A 456 9.11 -2.36 -20.55
CA GLU A 456 10.26 -2.01 -21.40
C GLU A 456 10.84 -3.25 -22.12
N LEU A 457 10.93 -4.39 -21.41
CA LEU A 457 11.35 -5.68 -21.99
C LEU A 457 10.27 -6.38 -22.83
N ALA A 458 9.01 -5.99 -22.68
CA ALA A 458 7.88 -6.58 -23.38
C ALA A 458 7.61 -5.93 -24.74
N VAL A 459 7.73 -4.61 -24.85
CA VAL A 459 7.44 -3.85 -26.07
C VAL A 459 8.20 -4.40 -27.31
N PRO A 460 9.52 -4.69 -27.27
CA PRO A 460 10.24 -5.23 -28.42
C PRO A 460 9.77 -6.64 -28.84
N ARG A 461 9.16 -7.38 -27.93
CA ARG A 461 8.63 -8.75 -28.17
C ARG A 461 7.22 -8.74 -28.75
N GLY A 462 6.57 -7.57 -28.81
CA GLY A 462 5.27 -7.38 -29.45
C GLY A 462 4.07 -7.50 -28.51
N SER A 463 2.87 -7.41 -29.10
CA SER A 463 1.59 -7.24 -28.39
C SER A 463 1.29 -8.32 -27.35
N GLY A 464 1.56 -9.60 -27.64
CA GLY A 464 1.31 -10.70 -26.70
C GLY A 464 2.13 -10.56 -25.41
N ALA A 465 3.40 -10.21 -25.55
CA ALA A 465 4.30 -9.99 -24.41
C ALA A 465 3.88 -8.80 -23.55
N VAL A 466 3.45 -7.70 -24.18
CA VAL A 466 2.98 -6.51 -23.47
C VAL A 466 1.71 -6.82 -22.68
N LEU A 467 0.75 -7.51 -23.29
CA LEU A 467 -0.48 -7.91 -22.62
C LEU A 467 -0.19 -8.80 -21.41
N GLU A 468 0.72 -9.79 -21.55
CA GLU A 468 1.13 -10.65 -20.43
C GLU A 468 1.82 -9.89 -19.30
N ALA A 469 2.64 -8.88 -19.62
CA ALA A 469 3.32 -8.06 -18.63
C ALA A 469 2.34 -7.17 -17.85
N LEU A 470 1.48 -6.46 -18.56
CA LEU A 470 0.45 -5.61 -17.96
C LEU A 470 -0.50 -6.42 -17.07
N GLU A 471 -0.94 -7.59 -17.54
CA GLU A 471 -1.84 -8.47 -16.79
C GLU A 471 -1.19 -9.04 -15.52
N ARG A 472 0.09 -9.42 -15.58
CA ARG A 472 0.84 -9.93 -14.42
C ARG A 472 0.93 -8.91 -13.30
N TRP A 473 1.26 -7.67 -13.63
CA TRP A 473 1.43 -6.61 -12.63
C TRP A 473 0.09 -6.08 -12.12
N ARG A 474 -0.94 -5.95 -12.98
CA ARG A 474 -2.30 -5.62 -12.52
C ARG A 474 -2.87 -6.71 -11.63
N SER A 475 -2.74 -7.98 -11.98
CA SER A 475 -3.24 -9.08 -11.14
C SER A 475 -2.48 -9.24 -9.82
N ALA A 476 -1.25 -8.72 -9.72
CA ALA A 476 -0.49 -8.72 -8.47
C ALA A 476 -1.02 -7.68 -7.46
N THR A 477 -1.70 -6.63 -7.94
CA THR A 477 -2.17 -5.49 -7.13
C THR A 477 -3.70 -5.39 -7.04
N ASP A 478 -4.42 -5.90 -8.04
CA ASP A 478 -5.89 -5.94 -8.12
C ASP A 478 -6.37 -7.39 -7.94
N ARG A 479 -6.60 -7.81 -6.69
CA ARG A 479 -7.16 -9.14 -6.37
C ARG A 479 -8.67 -9.06 -6.09
N LEU A 480 -9.37 -10.10 -6.52
CA LEU A 480 -10.81 -10.33 -6.40
C LEU A 480 -11.31 -10.25 -4.94
N PRO A 481 -12.63 -10.07 -4.73
CA PRO A 481 -13.20 -9.85 -3.41
C PRO A 481 -12.87 -11.01 -2.45
N SER A 482 -12.34 -10.66 -1.28
CA SER A 482 -12.42 -11.51 -0.10
C SER A 482 -13.68 -11.13 0.65
N LEU A 483 -14.68 -12.01 0.66
CA LEU A 483 -15.85 -11.86 1.53
C LEU A 483 -15.43 -12.21 2.97
N GLY A 484 -16.02 -11.52 3.96
CA GLY A 484 -16.08 -12.05 5.33
C GLY A 484 -15.14 -11.41 6.34
N ARG A 485 -15.18 -10.07 6.50
CA ARG A 485 -14.81 -9.48 7.79
C ARG A 485 -15.95 -9.78 8.79
N PRO A 486 -15.67 -10.22 10.03
CA PRO A 486 -16.72 -10.38 11.04
C PRO A 486 -17.35 -9.02 11.40
N ASP A 487 -18.61 -9.04 11.80
CA ASP A 487 -19.26 -7.88 12.43
C ASP A 487 -18.54 -7.54 13.75
N ASP A 488 -18.43 -6.25 14.05
CA ASP A 488 -17.70 -5.75 15.23
C ASP A 488 -18.42 -4.54 15.83
N GLU A 489 -18.69 -4.60 17.13
CA GLU A 489 -19.46 -3.58 17.84
C GLU A 489 -18.67 -2.27 18.01
N GLN A 490 -17.37 -2.36 18.33
CA GLN A 490 -16.51 -1.19 18.50
C GLN A 490 -16.38 -0.41 17.19
N LEU A 491 -16.16 -1.09 16.07
CA LEU A 491 -16.16 -0.48 14.75
C LEU A 491 -17.50 0.19 14.44
N ALA A 492 -18.63 -0.46 14.73
CA ALA A 492 -19.95 0.12 14.54
C ALA A 492 -20.15 1.40 15.37
N GLN A 493 -19.67 1.42 16.62
CA GLN A 493 -19.70 2.59 17.50
C GLN A 493 -18.84 3.73 16.95
N LEU A 494 -17.59 3.46 16.53
CA LEU A 494 -16.69 4.45 15.93
C LEU A 494 -17.29 5.04 14.64
N THR A 495 -17.89 4.20 13.80
CA THR A 495 -18.56 4.66 12.57
C THR A 495 -19.78 5.53 12.88
N GLU A 496 -20.56 5.23 13.93
CA GLU A 496 -21.67 6.09 14.36
C GLU A 496 -21.19 7.42 14.94
N GLN A 497 -20.08 7.44 15.69
CA GLN A 497 -19.44 8.67 16.14
C GLN A 497 -18.96 9.52 14.94
N LEU A 498 -18.30 8.90 13.96
CA LEU A 498 -17.85 9.60 12.74
C LEU A 498 -19.05 10.20 11.99
N ARG A 499 -20.15 9.45 11.93
CA ARG A 499 -21.40 9.89 11.33
C ARG A 499 -21.98 11.12 12.04
N ALA A 500 -21.98 11.13 13.37
CA ALA A 500 -22.41 12.28 14.17
C ALA A 500 -21.53 13.52 13.94
N VAL A 501 -20.20 13.35 13.95
CA VAL A 501 -19.23 14.44 13.71
C VAL A 501 -19.41 15.04 12.31
N ARG A 502 -19.53 14.20 11.27
CA ARG A 502 -19.80 14.68 9.89
C ARG A 502 -21.17 15.32 9.75
N GLY A 503 -22.16 14.88 10.54
CA GLY A 503 -23.47 15.50 10.64
C GLY A 503 -23.40 16.94 11.13
N HIS A 504 -22.68 17.19 12.23
CA HIS A 504 -22.45 18.54 12.77
C HIS A 504 -21.69 19.43 11.78
N LEU A 505 -20.67 18.88 11.12
CA LEU A 505 -19.85 19.64 10.17
C LEU A 505 -20.66 20.26 9.01
N ARG A 506 -21.76 19.63 8.58
CA ARG A 506 -22.62 20.16 7.49
C ARG A 506 -23.39 21.43 7.86
N GLY A 507 -23.57 21.70 9.15
CA GLY A 507 -24.29 22.87 9.65
C GLY A 507 -23.38 23.92 10.29
N GLU A 508 -22.08 23.65 10.40
CA GLU A 508 -21.15 24.51 11.13
C GLU A 508 -20.65 25.68 10.28
N GLY A 509 -20.82 26.90 10.80
CA GLY A 509 -20.43 28.13 10.13
C GLY A 509 -19.13 28.74 10.67
N ASP A 510 -18.70 28.34 11.87
CA ASP A 510 -17.47 28.82 12.50
C ASP A 510 -16.22 28.07 11.96
N PRO A 511 -15.25 28.77 11.33
CA PRO A 511 -14.03 28.13 10.83
C PRO A 511 -13.18 27.42 11.88
N GLU A 512 -13.18 27.86 13.15
CA GLU A 512 -12.38 27.23 14.21
C GLU A 512 -13.00 25.90 14.64
N GLN A 513 -14.29 25.90 14.96
CA GLN A 513 -15.05 24.69 15.29
C GLN A 513 -15.08 23.70 14.12
N ALA A 514 -15.17 24.20 12.88
CA ALA A 514 -15.06 23.37 11.70
C ALA A 514 -13.70 22.65 11.63
N ARG A 515 -12.58 23.30 11.96
CA ARG A 515 -11.26 22.65 12.02
C ARG A 515 -11.22 21.58 13.10
N GLU A 516 -11.71 21.87 14.31
CA GLU A 516 -11.75 20.89 15.40
C GLU A 516 -12.57 19.64 15.04
N LEU A 517 -13.71 19.83 14.36
CA LEU A 517 -14.54 18.73 13.86
C LEU A 517 -13.85 17.94 12.75
N HIS A 518 -13.09 18.59 11.85
CA HIS A 518 -12.27 17.90 10.85
C HIS A 518 -11.17 17.07 11.51
N ASP A 519 -10.49 17.60 12.53
CA ASP A 519 -9.45 16.88 13.26
C ASP A 519 -10.04 15.68 14.03
N HIS A 520 -11.24 15.85 14.61
CA HIS A 520 -11.96 14.76 15.25
C HIS A 520 -12.40 13.68 14.25
N ALA A 521 -12.97 14.08 13.11
CA ALA A 521 -13.31 13.13 12.04
C ALA A 521 -12.06 12.36 11.58
N SER A 522 -10.93 13.04 11.40
CA SER A 522 -9.66 12.42 11.01
C SER A 522 -9.14 11.43 12.07
N ARG A 523 -9.31 11.73 13.37
CA ARG A 523 -9.00 10.79 14.46
C ARG A 523 -9.87 9.54 14.40
N LEU A 524 -11.18 9.70 14.24
CA LEU A 524 -12.13 8.58 14.14
C LEU A 524 -11.87 7.73 12.89
N GLU A 525 -11.54 8.34 11.75
CA GLU A 525 -11.14 7.64 10.54
C GLU A 525 -9.88 6.79 10.72
N ARG A 526 -8.88 7.29 11.47
CA ARG A 526 -7.72 6.48 11.84
C ARG A 526 -8.12 5.27 12.70
N GLN A 527 -8.89 5.50 13.77
CA GLN A 527 -9.36 4.42 14.65
C GLN A 527 -10.19 3.36 13.90
N ILE A 528 -11.06 3.78 12.97
CA ILE A 528 -11.83 2.88 12.11
C ILE A 528 -10.93 2.05 11.20
N ARG A 529 -9.91 2.66 10.58
CA ARG A 529 -8.94 1.92 9.75
C ARG A 529 -8.15 0.91 10.56
N ASP A 530 -7.67 1.33 11.72
CA ASP A 530 -6.90 0.47 12.63
C ASP A 530 -7.72 -0.74 13.07
N ARG A 531 -8.99 -0.51 13.39
CA ARG A 531 -9.93 -1.57 13.73
C ARG A 531 -10.30 -2.44 12.53
N ASP A 532 -10.47 -1.89 11.32
CA ASP A 532 -10.71 -2.66 10.09
C ASP A 532 -9.52 -3.57 9.74
N TRP A 533 -8.30 -3.08 9.91
CA TRP A 533 -7.08 -3.88 9.80
C TRP A 533 -7.06 -4.98 10.85
N ALA A 534 -7.52 -4.68 12.07
CA ALA A 534 -7.59 -5.67 13.15
C ALA A 534 -8.56 -6.82 12.95
N LEU A 535 -9.69 -6.52 12.33
CA LEU A 535 -10.72 -7.49 12.05
C LEU A 535 -10.46 -8.28 10.75
N SER A 536 -9.46 -7.87 9.97
CA SER A 536 -9.06 -8.57 8.75
C SER A 536 -8.45 -9.93 9.10
N ARG A 537 -9.27 -10.99 9.06
CA ARG A 537 -8.80 -12.37 9.21
C ARG A 537 -8.21 -12.86 7.89
N SER A 538 -7.19 -13.71 7.99
CA SER A 538 -6.71 -14.60 6.93
C SER A 538 -7.82 -15.58 6.49
N GLY A 539 -8.77 -15.07 5.72
CA GLY A 539 -9.71 -15.87 4.94
C GLY A 539 -9.01 -16.39 3.70
N GLY A 540 -9.34 -17.61 3.27
CA GLY A 540 -8.80 -18.24 2.07
C GLY A 540 -9.22 -17.49 0.81
N ALA A 541 -8.61 -16.33 0.54
CA ALA A 541 -8.77 -15.62 -0.70
C ALA A 541 -8.25 -16.52 -1.82
N SER A 542 -9.15 -16.93 -2.73
CA SER A 542 -8.76 -17.75 -3.87
C SER A 542 -7.72 -16.98 -4.69
N ARG A 543 -6.53 -17.57 -4.85
CA ARG A 543 -5.45 -17.00 -5.65
C ARG A 543 -5.97 -16.79 -7.08
N ALA A 544 -6.24 -15.54 -7.45
CA ALA A 544 -6.65 -15.21 -8.81
C ALA A 544 -5.46 -15.49 -9.74
N VAL A 545 -5.51 -16.61 -10.46
CA VAL A 545 -4.55 -16.89 -11.54
C VAL A 545 -4.87 -15.94 -12.70
N PRO A 546 -3.88 -15.18 -13.21
CA PRO A 546 -4.07 -14.33 -14.38
C PRO A 546 -4.64 -15.14 -15.55
N VAL A 547 -5.69 -14.61 -16.19
CA VAL A 547 -6.35 -15.28 -17.33
C VAL A 547 -5.40 -15.31 -18.51
N ARG A 548 -5.33 -16.45 -19.20
CA ARG A 548 -4.47 -16.56 -20.38
C ARG A 548 -5.07 -15.79 -21.55
N VAL A 549 -4.22 -15.25 -22.44
CA VAL A 549 -4.65 -14.48 -23.62
C VAL A 549 -5.69 -15.22 -24.47
N ARG A 550 -5.57 -16.55 -24.59
CA ARG A 550 -6.55 -17.39 -25.31
C ARG A 550 -7.93 -17.35 -24.66
N GLU A 551 -8.01 -17.58 -23.35
CA GLU A 551 -9.26 -17.56 -22.59
C GLU A 551 -9.93 -16.18 -22.68
N ALA A 552 -9.12 -15.12 -22.61
CA ALA A 552 -9.60 -13.77 -22.76
C ALA A 552 -10.15 -13.46 -24.16
N ARG A 553 -9.52 -13.95 -25.23
CA ARG A 553 -10.04 -13.82 -26.61
C ARG A 553 -11.40 -14.48 -26.77
N GLU A 554 -11.55 -15.69 -26.23
CA GLU A 554 -12.83 -16.39 -26.27
C GLU A 554 -13.91 -15.61 -25.51
N HIS A 555 -13.54 -15.01 -24.37
CA HIS A 555 -14.46 -14.21 -23.58
C HIS A 555 -14.90 -12.91 -24.28
N LEU A 556 -13.95 -12.13 -24.80
CA LEU A 556 -14.21 -10.92 -25.59
C LEU A 556 -15.07 -11.22 -26.83
N GLY A 557 -14.81 -12.35 -27.49
CA GLY A 557 -15.63 -12.84 -28.59
C GLY A 557 -17.09 -13.08 -28.18
N ARG A 558 -17.32 -13.74 -27.04
CA ARG A 558 -18.66 -14.00 -26.49
C ARG A 558 -19.40 -12.73 -26.08
N ALA A 559 -18.69 -11.76 -25.50
CA ALA A 559 -19.26 -10.47 -25.09
C ALA A 559 -19.56 -9.53 -26.28
N ASP A 560 -19.17 -9.92 -27.49
CA ASP A 560 -19.16 -9.08 -28.68
C ASP A 560 -18.39 -7.75 -28.47
N ARG A 561 -17.20 -7.83 -27.85
CA ARG A 561 -16.34 -6.66 -27.58
C ARG A 561 -14.92 -6.89 -28.08
N ASP A 562 -14.25 -5.79 -28.40
CA ASP A 562 -12.80 -5.73 -28.58
C ASP A 562 -12.15 -5.09 -27.34
N LEU A 563 -10.89 -5.42 -27.07
CA LEU A 563 -10.13 -4.83 -25.95
C LEU A 563 -9.19 -3.73 -26.45
N VAL A 564 -9.12 -2.62 -25.73
CA VAL A 564 -8.04 -1.62 -25.82
C VAL A 564 -7.51 -1.33 -24.43
N TRP A 565 -6.22 -1.60 -24.21
CA TRP A 565 -5.54 -1.35 -22.95
C TRP A 565 -4.47 -0.27 -23.15
N PHE A 566 -4.67 0.89 -22.52
CA PHE A 566 -3.75 2.01 -22.55
C PHE A 566 -2.66 1.90 -21.48
N PHE A 567 -1.43 2.24 -21.84
CA PHE A 567 -0.29 2.26 -20.93
C PHE A 567 0.67 3.39 -21.31
N ARG A 568 1.36 3.94 -20.31
CA ARG A 568 2.44 4.90 -20.55
C ARG A 568 3.73 4.16 -20.83
N HIS A 569 4.41 4.55 -21.90
CA HIS A 569 5.74 4.07 -22.24
C HIS A 569 6.55 5.22 -22.83
N ARG A 570 7.69 5.56 -22.22
CA ARG A 570 8.62 6.60 -22.68
C ARG A 570 7.97 7.96 -22.97
N GLY A 571 7.13 8.44 -22.04
CA GLY A 571 6.46 9.74 -22.19
C GLY A 571 5.37 9.77 -23.26
N ARG A 572 5.02 8.63 -23.85
CA ARG A 572 3.93 8.47 -24.80
C ARG A 572 2.87 7.52 -24.25
N ILE A 573 1.64 7.69 -24.68
CA ILE A 573 0.58 6.71 -24.50
C ILE A 573 0.74 5.67 -25.61
N GLY A 574 1.03 4.44 -25.21
CA GLY A 574 0.88 3.27 -26.04
C GLY A 574 -0.42 2.54 -25.68
N ALA A 575 -0.85 1.65 -26.54
CA ALA A 575 -1.93 0.75 -26.21
C ALA A 575 -1.78 -0.62 -26.89
N VAL A 576 -2.20 -1.65 -26.17
CA VAL A 576 -2.30 -3.03 -26.68
C VAL A 576 -3.77 -3.41 -26.73
N GLY A 577 -4.22 -3.97 -27.83
CA GLY A 577 -5.62 -4.30 -28.03
C GLY A 577 -5.80 -5.68 -28.63
N VAL A 578 -6.94 -6.28 -28.33
CA VAL A 578 -7.40 -7.52 -28.95
C VAL A 578 -8.60 -7.14 -29.82
N VAL A 579 -8.32 -6.84 -31.09
CA VAL A 579 -9.30 -6.34 -32.06
C VAL A 579 -9.49 -7.39 -33.15
N GLY A 580 -10.75 -7.78 -33.40
CA GLY A 580 -11.06 -8.86 -34.36
C GLY A 580 -10.33 -10.17 -34.03
N GLY A 581 -10.15 -10.45 -32.74
CA GLY A 581 -9.45 -11.65 -32.23
C GLY A 581 -7.92 -11.62 -32.34
N ARG A 582 -7.32 -10.55 -32.87
CA ARG A 582 -5.87 -10.40 -33.03
C ARG A 582 -5.30 -9.39 -32.04
N ALA A 583 -4.21 -9.76 -31.38
CA ALA A 583 -3.50 -8.86 -30.48
C ALA A 583 -2.62 -7.90 -31.30
N THR A 584 -2.86 -6.60 -31.21
CA THR A 584 -2.08 -5.56 -31.87
C THR A 584 -1.62 -4.52 -30.85
N MET A 585 -0.53 -3.82 -31.15
CA MET A 585 0.00 -2.76 -30.30
C MET A 585 0.18 -1.51 -31.15
N ARG A 586 -0.10 -0.35 -30.57
CA ARG A 586 0.02 0.95 -31.22
C ARG A 586 0.70 1.95 -30.30
N ASP A 587 1.58 2.75 -30.87
CA ASP A 587 1.99 4.03 -30.30
C ASP A 587 0.98 5.08 -30.75
N LEU A 588 0.48 5.89 -29.82
CA LEU A 588 -0.64 6.79 -30.03
C LEU A 588 -0.17 8.25 -30.00
N MET A 589 -0.04 8.82 -28.81
CA MET A 589 0.22 10.26 -28.64
C MET A 589 1.12 10.56 -27.45
N PRO A 590 1.69 11.78 -27.34
CA PRO A 590 2.44 12.19 -26.15
C PRO A 590 1.58 12.11 -24.88
N ALA A 591 2.13 11.52 -23.82
CA ALA A 591 1.40 11.32 -22.55
C ALA A 591 1.05 12.63 -21.86
N ASP A 592 1.97 13.59 -21.87
CA ASP A 592 1.75 14.88 -21.22
C ASP A 592 0.64 15.67 -21.96
N ARG A 593 0.54 15.55 -23.29
CA ARG A 593 -0.57 16.10 -24.08
C ARG A 593 -1.91 15.41 -23.79
N ALA A 594 -1.91 14.07 -23.70
CA ALA A 594 -3.10 13.30 -23.35
C ALA A 594 -3.63 13.69 -21.96
N ALA A 595 -2.74 13.83 -20.98
CA ALA A 595 -3.08 14.25 -19.62
C ALA A 595 -3.65 15.69 -19.59
N GLU A 596 -3.04 16.62 -20.31
CA GLU A 596 -3.53 18.01 -20.44
C GLU A 596 -4.95 18.04 -21.01
N LEU A 597 -5.20 17.34 -22.12
CA LEU A 597 -6.50 17.28 -22.77
C LEU A 597 -7.56 16.61 -21.89
N ALA A 598 -7.23 15.49 -21.26
CA ALA A 598 -8.12 14.80 -20.34
C ALA A 598 -8.48 15.68 -19.14
N GLN A 599 -7.51 16.42 -18.59
CA GLN A 599 -7.75 17.39 -17.53
C GLN A 599 -8.67 18.51 -18.00
N ARG A 600 -8.41 19.11 -19.18
CA ARG A 600 -9.24 20.17 -19.75
C ARG A 600 -10.68 19.73 -19.96
N ILE A 601 -10.91 18.55 -20.53
CA ILE A 601 -12.26 17.99 -20.72
C ILE A 601 -13.00 17.87 -19.39
N ARG A 602 -12.35 17.36 -18.33
CA ARG A 602 -12.99 17.24 -17.01
C ARG A 602 -13.35 18.59 -16.42
N VAL A 603 -12.47 19.58 -16.55
CA VAL A 603 -12.71 20.94 -16.03
C VAL A 603 -13.87 21.60 -16.79
N ASP A 604 -13.86 21.53 -18.12
CA ASP A 604 -14.90 22.11 -18.98
C ASP A 604 -16.26 21.42 -18.77
N LEU A 605 -16.27 20.08 -18.65
CA LEU A 605 -17.48 19.31 -18.37
C LEU A 605 -18.06 19.63 -16.99
N ARG A 606 -17.20 19.75 -15.96
CA ARG A 606 -17.64 20.17 -14.62
C ARG A 606 -18.26 21.56 -14.68
N ALA A 607 -17.63 22.51 -15.35
CA ALA A 607 -18.16 23.86 -15.50
C ALA A 607 -19.53 23.87 -16.21
N ALA A 608 -19.70 23.02 -17.23
CA ALA A 608 -20.96 22.87 -17.95
C ALA A 608 -22.08 22.27 -17.09
N ALA A 609 -21.73 21.36 -16.18
CA ALA A 609 -22.70 20.74 -15.28
C ALA A 609 -23.09 21.62 -14.08
N THR A 610 -22.17 22.45 -13.55
CA THR A 610 -22.39 23.16 -12.27
C THR A 610 -22.80 24.63 -12.41
N HIS A 611 -22.65 25.24 -13.59
CA HIS A 611 -22.91 26.67 -13.77
C HIS A 611 -23.95 26.95 -14.85
N HIS A 612 -24.76 27.99 -14.62
CA HIS A 612 -25.45 28.66 -15.71
C HIS A 612 -24.43 29.43 -16.55
N LEU A 613 -23.81 28.72 -17.50
CA LEU A 613 -22.69 29.19 -18.31
C LEU A 613 -22.95 30.51 -19.06
N GLY A 614 -24.21 30.89 -19.28
CA GLY A 614 -24.59 32.17 -19.87
C GLY A 614 -23.84 32.45 -21.18
N PRO A 615 -23.25 33.65 -21.37
CA PRO A 615 -22.48 33.99 -22.57
C PRO A 615 -21.24 33.11 -22.82
N LEU A 616 -20.69 32.46 -21.78
CA LEU A 616 -19.48 31.64 -21.88
C LEU A 616 -19.76 30.22 -22.40
N ALA A 617 -21.04 29.82 -22.51
CA ALA A 617 -21.42 28.46 -22.88
C ALA A 617 -20.81 28.02 -24.22
N GLY A 618 -20.87 28.87 -25.24
CA GLY A 618 -20.32 28.55 -26.56
C GLY A 618 -18.81 28.28 -26.53
N ALA A 619 -18.06 29.02 -25.71
CA ALA A 619 -16.61 28.85 -25.58
C ALA A 619 -16.25 27.53 -24.86
N VAL A 620 -16.93 27.23 -23.74
CA VAL A 620 -16.71 25.99 -22.98
C VAL A 620 -17.01 24.76 -23.83
N TRP A 621 -18.17 24.72 -24.51
CA TRP A 621 -18.53 23.60 -25.38
C TRP A 621 -17.64 23.47 -26.62
N SER A 622 -17.12 24.58 -27.16
CA SER A 622 -16.14 24.53 -28.25
C SER A 622 -14.80 23.96 -27.78
N SER A 623 -14.33 24.37 -26.60
CA SER A 623 -13.09 23.86 -25.99
C SER A 623 -13.19 22.36 -25.71
N LEU A 624 -14.30 21.93 -25.10
CA LEU A 624 -14.58 20.52 -24.80
C LEU A 624 -14.61 19.67 -26.07
N ARG A 625 -15.37 20.06 -27.11
CA ARG A 625 -15.45 19.30 -28.37
C ARG A 625 -14.12 19.25 -29.12
N SER A 626 -13.37 20.34 -29.13
CA SER A 626 -12.04 20.39 -29.74
C SER A 626 -11.08 19.42 -29.04
N SER A 627 -11.04 19.48 -27.70
CA SER A 627 -10.17 18.62 -26.88
C SER A 627 -10.56 17.15 -27.00
N ALA A 628 -11.86 16.84 -27.03
CA ALA A 628 -12.37 15.49 -27.22
C ALA A 628 -12.06 14.95 -28.63
N THR A 629 -12.16 15.79 -29.67
CA THR A 629 -11.79 15.38 -31.04
C THR A 629 -10.30 15.05 -31.14
N GLU A 630 -9.43 15.87 -30.55
CA GLU A 630 -7.98 15.62 -30.56
C GLU A 630 -7.62 14.34 -29.81
N LEU A 631 -8.24 14.06 -28.65
CA LEU A 631 -8.05 12.78 -27.95
C LEU A 631 -8.60 11.59 -28.74
N ASP A 632 -9.74 11.73 -29.41
CA ASP A 632 -10.36 10.66 -30.20
C ASP A 632 -9.47 10.26 -31.39
N ASP A 633 -8.98 11.26 -32.12
CA ASP A 633 -8.03 11.10 -33.22
C ASP A 633 -6.75 10.42 -32.76
N GLY A 634 -6.23 10.81 -31.58
CA GLY A 634 -5.01 10.26 -31.01
C GLY A 634 -5.17 8.84 -30.45
N LEU A 635 -6.29 8.54 -29.76
CA LEU A 635 -6.43 7.34 -28.94
C LEU A 635 -7.28 6.23 -29.58
N LEU A 636 -8.39 6.57 -30.24
CA LEU A 636 -9.43 5.60 -30.62
C LEU A 636 -9.50 5.33 -32.12
N ARG A 637 -9.46 6.37 -32.95
CA ARG A 637 -9.50 6.21 -34.43
C ARG A 637 -8.43 5.26 -35.00
N PRO A 638 -7.22 5.14 -34.43
CA PRO A 638 -6.23 4.19 -34.92
C PRO A 638 -6.69 2.72 -34.91
N TRP A 639 -7.67 2.34 -34.09
CA TRP A 639 -8.08 0.94 -33.91
C TRP A 639 -8.99 0.41 -35.02
N ARG A 640 -9.70 1.28 -35.76
CA ARG A 640 -10.57 0.93 -36.90
C ARG A 640 -11.52 -0.25 -36.62
N THR A 641 -12.20 -0.20 -35.48
CA THR A 641 -13.24 -1.17 -35.10
C THR A 641 -14.52 -0.43 -34.79
N ASP A 642 -15.65 -1.00 -35.19
CA ASP A 642 -17.00 -0.51 -34.90
C ASP A 642 -17.69 -1.33 -33.78
N ARG A 643 -17.04 -2.40 -33.28
CA ARG A 643 -17.58 -3.24 -32.19
C ARG A 643 -17.53 -2.51 -30.85
N GLY A 644 -18.34 -2.90 -29.87
CA GLY A 644 -18.19 -2.34 -28.52
C GLY A 644 -16.79 -2.58 -27.92
N LEU A 645 -16.38 -1.76 -26.95
CA LEU A 645 -15.02 -1.80 -26.39
C LEU A 645 -14.97 -2.17 -24.91
N VAL A 646 -13.99 -2.98 -24.54
CA VAL A 646 -13.47 -3.04 -23.17
C VAL A 646 -12.23 -2.15 -23.12
N VAL A 647 -12.25 -1.15 -22.25
CA VAL A 647 -11.17 -0.19 -22.08
C VAL A 647 -10.48 -0.43 -20.75
N VAL A 648 -9.17 -0.62 -20.76
CA VAL A 648 -8.35 -0.60 -19.54
C VAL A 648 -7.48 0.65 -19.58
N THR A 649 -7.58 1.48 -18.55
CA THR A 649 -6.96 2.82 -18.54
C THR A 649 -5.55 2.81 -17.94
N CYS A 650 -4.86 3.93 -18.15
CA CYS A 650 -3.67 4.32 -17.41
C CYS A 650 -3.97 5.57 -16.57
N PRO A 651 -3.11 5.96 -15.62
CA PRO A 651 -3.36 7.08 -14.70
C PRO A 651 -3.77 8.39 -15.40
N GLU A 652 -3.13 8.72 -16.53
CA GLU A 652 -3.42 9.92 -17.34
C GLU A 652 -4.85 9.97 -17.90
N LEU A 653 -5.51 8.82 -18.07
CA LEU A 653 -6.82 8.67 -18.71
C LEU A 653 -7.90 8.10 -17.77
N SER A 654 -7.55 7.84 -16.52
CA SER A 654 -8.39 7.09 -15.55
C SER A 654 -9.76 7.71 -15.30
N ALA A 655 -9.87 9.04 -15.33
CA ALA A 655 -11.11 9.78 -15.10
C ALA A 655 -11.68 10.44 -16.38
N LEU A 656 -11.32 9.95 -17.57
CA LEU A 656 -11.82 10.52 -18.83
C LEU A 656 -13.31 10.15 -19.06
N PRO A 657 -14.19 11.11 -19.35
CA PRO A 657 -15.56 10.84 -19.81
C PRO A 657 -15.55 10.32 -21.26
N TRP A 658 -15.29 9.01 -21.42
CA TRP A 658 -15.07 8.36 -22.73
C TRP A 658 -16.20 8.59 -23.74
N ALA A 659 -17.44 8.73 -23.29
CA ALA A 659 -18.60 8.93 -24.15
C ALA A 659 -18.60 10.28 -24.89
N LEU A 660 -17.81 11.27 -24.43
CA LEU A 660 -17.63 12.56 -25.14
C LEU A 660 -16.75 12.45 -26.39
N LEU A 661 -15.98 11.37 -26.53
CA LEU A 661 -15.13 11.15 -27.69
C LEU A 661 -16.00 10.77 -28.90
N PRO A 662 -15.84 11.42 -30.07
CA PRO A 662 -16.66 11.14 -31.25
C PRO A 662 -16.78 9.67 -31.66
N SER A 663 -15.70 8.86 -31.54
CA SER A 663 -15.74 7.44 -31.90
C SER A 663 -16.43 6.54 -30.85
N MET A 664 -16.85 7.11 -29.71
CA MET A 664 -17.53 6.42 -28.61
C MET A 664 -19.01 6.78 -28.50
N THR A 665 -19.46 7.85 -29.15
CA THR A 665 -20.85 8.30 -29.09
C THR A 665 -21.80 7.19 -29.55
N GLY A 666 -22.70 6.75 -28.65
CA GLY A 666 -23.65 5.65 -28.91
C GLY A 666 -23.01 4.25 -29.02
N ARG A 667 -21.68 4.14 -28.85
CA ARG A 667 -20.95 2.87 -28.94
C ARG A 667 -20.88 2.20 -27.57
N PRO A 668 -21.24 0.92 -27.41
CA PRO A 668 -21.15 0.22 -26.13
C PRO A 668 -19.70 0.13 -25.64
N PHE A 669 -19.44 0.49 -24.38
CA PHE A 669 -18.13 0.30 -23.78
C PHE A 669 -18.15 0.02 -22.27
N THR A 670 -17.16 -0.74 -21.81
CA THR A 670 -16.93 -1.03 -20.39
C THR A 670 -15.51 -0.62 -20.02
N VAL A 671 -15.34 0.15 -18.95
CA VAL A 671 -14.02 0.43 -18.38
C VAL A 671 -13.71 -0.65 -17.33
N ALA A 672 -12.73 -1.50 -17.63
CA ALA A 672 -12.30 -2.60 -16.77
C ALA A 672 -10.96 -2.29 -16.09
N LEU A 673 -10.70 -2.95 -14.96
CA LEU A 673 -9.44 -2.82 -14.20
C LEU A 673 -8.30 -3.64 -14.79
N SER A 674 -8.66 -4.79 -15.37
CA SER A 674 -7.76 -5.72 -16.03
C SER A 674 -8.60 -6.68 -16.87
N LEU A 675 -7.93 -7.45 -17.72
CA LEU A 675 -8.59 -8.46 -18.52
C LEU A 675 -9.07 -9.62 -17.64
N THR A 676 -8.31 -10.00 -16.61
CA THR A 676 -8.74 -10.98 -15.60
C THR A 676 -9.97 -10.50 -14.84
N SER A 677 -10.03 -9.23 -14.42
CA SER A 677 -11.18 -8.69 -13.70
C SER A 677 -12.44 -8.71 -14.56
N PHE A 678 -12.36 -8.27 -15.83
CA PHE A 678 -13.49 -8.30 -16.76
C PHE A 678 -14.02 -9.72 -16.99
N THR A 679 -13.13 -10.66 -17.33
CA THR A 679 -13.51 -12.04 -17.64
C THR A 679 -14.10 -12.80 -16.47
N ARG A 680 -13.61 -12.56 -15.24
CA ARG A 680 -14.11 -13.23 -14.04
C ARG A 680 -15.43 -12.67 -13.51
N ARG A 681 -15.77 -11.43 -13.86
CA ARG A 681 -17.06 -10.81 -13.48
C ARG A 681 -18.22 -11.24 -14.37
N ALA A 682 -17.94 -11.90 -15.49
CA ALA A 682 -18.96 -12.37 -16.40
C ALA A 682 -19.81 -13.52 -15.85
N VAL A 683 -21.03 -13.62 -16.37
CA VAL A 683 -22.01 -14.65 -15.96
C VAL A 683 -21.61 -16.02 -16.53
N PRO A 684 -21.57 -17.10 -15.72
CA PRO A 684 -21.32 -18.45 -16.20
C PRO A 684 -22.39 -18.94 -17.18
N LEU A 685 -22.00 -19.78 -18.15
CA LEU A 685 -22.92 -20.46 -19.08
C LEU A 685 -23.80 -21.47 -18.29
N GLY A 686 -25.12 -21.32 -18.36
CA GLY A 686 -26.08 -22.33 -17.88
C GLY A 686 -27.23 -21.80 -17.04
N ASP A 687 -27.11 -20.61 -16.45
CA ASP A 687 -28.23 -19.96 -15.78
C ASP A 687 -29.12 -19.28 -16.82
N ALA A 688 -30.36 -19.75 -16.97
CA ALA A 688 -31.36 -19.06 -17.77
C ALA A 688 -31.57 -17.65 -17.20
N PRO A 689 -31.64 -16.59 -18.03
CA PRO A 689 -31.86 -15.23 -17.56
C PRO A 689 -33.21 -15.17 -16.82
N ARG A 690 -33.14 -15.07 -15.50
CA ARG A 690 -34.26 -14.70 -14.65
C ARG A 690 -34.05 -13.24 -14.30
N ARG A 691 -35.03 -12.39 -14.62
CA ARG A 691 -35.06 -11.00 -14.14
C ARG A 691 -34.84 -11.01 -12.63
N GLY A 692 -33.65 -10.57 -12.22
CA GLY A 692 -33.29 -10.47 -10.81
C GLY A 692 -34.12 -9.41 -10.09
N PRO A 693 -34.13 -9.42 -8.75
CA PRO A 693 -34.76 -8.37 -7.98
C PRO A 693 -34.07 -7.02 -8.27
N VAL A 694 -34.86 -5.95 -8.29
CA VAL A 694 -34.37 -4.57 -8.46
C VAL A 694 -34.66 -3.80 -7.19
N HIS A 695 -33.63 -3.27 -6.55
CA HIS A 695 -33.75 -2.40 -5.40
C HIS A 695 -33.43 -0.96 -5.78
N VAL A 696 -34.32 -0.03 -5.43
CA VAL A 696 -34.14 1.40 -5.70
C VAL A 696 -34.11 2.14 -4.37
N SER A 697 -32.99 2.79 -4.06
CA SER A 697 -32.80 3.63 -2.89
C SER A 697 -32.80 5.11 -3.28
N VAL A 698 -33.63 5.90 -2.60
CA VAL A 698 -33.70 7.35 -2.77
C VAL A 698 -33.15 8.03 -1.51
N GLY A 699 -32.13 8.88 -1.67
CA GLY A 699 -31.53 9.68 -0.60
C GLY A 699 -32.27 11.00 -0.34
N PRO A 700 -32.06 11.63 0.82
CA PRO A 700 -32.67 12.91 1.16
C PRO A 700 -32.08 14.06 0.33
N SER A 701 -32.87 15.11 0.11
CA SER A 701 -32.42 16.37 -0.51
C SER A 701 -31.80 16.24 -1.90
N VAL A 702 -32.24 15.25 -2.70
CA VAL A 702 -31.95 15.16 -4.14
C VAL A 702 -33.23 15.45 -4.93
N PRO A 703 -33.41 16.69 -5.41
CA PRO A 703 -34.55 17.05 -6.23
C PRO A 703 -34.74 16.06 -7.39
N ARG A 704 -35.94 15.48 -7.53
CA ARG A 704 -36.34 14.48 -8.56
C ARG A 704 -35.96 13.02 -8.31
N ALA A 705 -35.14 12.67 -7.33
CA ALA A 705 -34.77 11.27 -7.06
C ALA A 705 -35.99 10.37 -6.77
N SER A 706 -37.01 10.86 -6.04
CA SER A 706 -38.28 10.11 -5.83
C SER A 706 -39.07 9.89 -7.13
N GLY A 707 -38.96 10.80 -8.10
CA GLY A 707 -39.61 10.67 -9.41
C GLY A 707 -38.89 9.65 -10.30
N GLU A 708 -37.55 9.72 -10.32
CA GLU A 708 -36.68 8.73 -10.95
C GLU A 708 -36.98 7.34 -10.41
N GLY A 709 -36.97 7.17 -9.09
CA GLY A 709 -37.17 5.86 -8.46
C GLY A 709 -38.53 5.24 -8.73
N ARG A 710 -39.62 6.03 -8.69
CA ARG A 710 -40.96 5.56 -9.07
C ARG A 710 -41.04 5.12 -10.52
N THR A 711 -40.36 5.84 -11.43
CA THR A 711 -40.35 5.49 -12.85
C THR A 711 -39.60 4.18 -13.07
N ILE A 712 -38.44 3.99 -12.44
CA ILE A 712 -37.67 2.75 -12.50
C ILE A 712 -38.49 1.57 -11.96
N VAL A 713 -39.15 1.71 -10.81
CA VAL A 713 -40.01 0.63 -10.29
C VAL A 713 -41.16 0.32 -11.25
N GLY A 714 -41.77 1.33 -11.87
CA GLY A 714 -42.79 1.13 -12.90
C GLY A 714 -42.29 0.33 -14.12
N THR A 715 -41.05 0.55 -14.55
CA THR A 715 -40.41 -0.16 -15.67
C THR A 715 -40.20 -1.65 -15.38
N TRP A 716 -39.82 -1.99 -14.15
CA TRP A 716 -39.48 -3.37 -13.77
C TRP A 716 -40.68 -4.16 -13.20
N GLY A 717 -41.71 -3.48 -12.70
CA GLY A 717 -42.92 -4.11 -12.18
C GLY A 717 -42.70 -4.84 -10.84
N GLU A 718 -43.29 -6.02 -10.67
CA GLU A 718 -43.32 -6.75 -9.39
C GLU A 718 -41.94 -7.15 -8.85
N VAL A 719 -40.90 -7.19 -9.69
CA VAL A 719 -39.53 -7.53 -9.25
C VAL A 719 -38.78 -6.34 -8.66
N ALA A 720 -39.36 -5.14 -8.67
CA ALA A 720 -38.72 -3.92 -8.19
C ALA A 720 -39.31 -3.40 -6.88
N HIS A 721 -38.43 -2.91 -6.00
CA HIS A 721 -38.78 -2.34 -4.71
C HIS A 721 -38.19 -0.94 -4.56
N LEU A 722 -39.04 0.05 -4.27
CA LEU A 722 -38.64 1.41 -3.93
C LEU A 722 -38.52 1.56 -2.41
N ALA A 723 -37.31 1.89 -1.93
CA ALA A 723 -37.06 2.25 -0.54
C ALA A 723 -37.14 3.78 -0.38
N GLU A 724 -38.29 4.27 0.09
CA GLU A 724 -38.55 5.68 0.38
C GLU A 724 -39.40 5.80 1.67
N PRO A 725 -38.83 6.22 2.81
CA PRO A 725 -37.43 6.64 2.99
C PRO A 725 -36.44 5.46 2.89
N SER A 726 -35.33 5.65 2.18
CA SER A 726 -34.24 4.67 2.15
C SER A 726 -33.42 4.72 3.45
N ARG A 727 -33.16 3.55 4.04
CA ARG A 727 -32.31 3.37 5.23
C ARG A 727 -31.05 2.57 4.90
N ARG A 728 -29.99 2.77 5.70
CA ARG A 728 -28.70 2.05 5.58
C ARG A 728 -28.87 0.54 5.48
N ALA A 729 -29.64 -0.05 6.40
CA ALA A 729 -29.86 -1.50 6.45
C ALA A 729 -30.51 -2.06 5.16
N ASP A 730 -31.41 -1.29 4.54
CA ASP A 730 -32.08 -1.70 3.31
C ASP A 730 -31.10 -1.74 2.12
N LEU A 731 -30.27 -0.70 1.99
CA LEU A 731 -29.25 -0.62 0.93
C LEU A 731 -28.17 -1.69 1.10
N VAL A 732 -27.62 -1.85 2.30
CA VAL A 732 -26.61 -2.89 2.60
C VAL A 732 -27.18 -4.28 2.33
N GLY A 733 -28.41 -4.55 2.78
CA GLY A 733 -29.10 -5.81 2.54
C GLY A 733 -29.36 -6.09 1.06
N ALA A 734 -29.65 -5.06 0.25
CA ALA A 734 -29.82 -5.17 -1.19
C ALA A 734 -28.48 -5.45 -1.90
N LEU A 735 -27.41 -4.74 -1.54
CA LEU A 735 -26.06 -4.94 -2.11
C LEU A 735 -25.50 -6.33 -1.80
N ALA A 736 -25.87 -6.93 -0.66
CA ALA A 736 -25.45 -8.27 -0.25
C ALA A 736 -26.15 -9.42 -1.02
N ARG A 737 -27.00 -9.13 -2.00
CA ARG A 737 -27.77 -10.14 -2.76
C ARG A 737 -27.58 -9.96 -4.28
N PRO A 738 -27.69 -11.03 -5.08
CA PRO A 738 -27.77 -10.93 -6.54
C PRO A 738 -28.99 -10.09 -6.97
N GLY A 739 -28.84 -9.31 -8.04
CA GLY A 739 -29.84 -8.35 -8.50
C GLY A 739 -29.27 -7.01 -8.94
N VAL A 740 -30.17 -6.07 -9.26
CA VAL A 740 -29.85 -4.70 -9.66
C VAL A 740 -30.10 -3.75 -8.48
N VAL A 741 -29.14 -2.91 -8.14
CA VAL A 741 -29.27 -1.90 -7.10
C VAL A 741 -29.10 -0.52 -7.70
N HIS A 742 -30.14 0.30 -7.68
CA HIS A 742 -30.10 1.69 -8.08
C HIS A 742 -30.08 2.59 -6.84
N VAL A 743 -29.18 3.56 -6.80
CA VAL A 743 -29.09 4.55 -5.73
C VAL A 743 -29.11 5.96 -6.33
N ALA A 744 -30.19 6.69 -6.06
CA ALA A 744 -30.32 8.11 -6.36
C ALA A 744 -30.18 8.91 -5.06
N ALA A 745 -28.95 9.32 -4.74
CA ALA A 745 -28.59 9.94 -3.47
C ALA A 745 -27.37 10.85 -3.63
N HIS A 746 -27.14 11.77 -2.68
CA HIS A 746 -25.85 12.47 -2.63
C HIS A 746 -24.74 11.48 -2.29
N GLY A 747 -23.62 11.58 -3.00
CA GLY A 747 -22.43 10.83 -2.70
C GLY A 747 -21.27 11.75 -2.35
N THR A 748 -20.31 11.23 -1.60
CA THR A 748 -19.07 11.96 -1.29
C THR A 748 -17.92 11.03 -1.58
N HIS A 749 -17.02 11.44 -2.48
CA HIS A 749 -15.78 10.72 -2.72
C HIS A 749 -14.66 11.30 -1.87
N GLN A 750 -14.02 10.41 -1.10
CA GLN A 750 -12.84 10.72 -0.32
C GLN A 750 -11.60 10.27 -1.07
N VAL A 751 -10.84 11.23 -1.59
CA VAL A 751 -9.64 10.99 -2.41
C VAL A 751 -8.54 10.31 -1.59
N GLU A 752 -8.37 10.76 -0.35
CA GLU A 752 -7.30 10.30 0.53
C GLU A 752 -7.64 8.95 1.16
N SER A 753 -8.92 8.75 1.49
CA SER A 753 -9.40 7.53 2.15
C SER A 753 -10.65 6.99 1.46
N PRO A 754 -10.51 6.23 0.36
CA PRO A 754 -11.62 5.66 -0.40
C PRO A 754 -12.67 4.92 0.44
N LEU A 755 -12.24 4.22 1.48
CA LEU A 755 -13.11 3.49 2.43
C LEU A 755 -14.12 4.38 3.17
N PHE A 756 -13.87 5.69 3.24
CA PHE A 756 -14.77 6.68 3.83
C PHE A 756 -15.57 7.48 2.78
N SER A 757 -15.50 7.09 1.51
CA SER A 757 -16.48 7.51 0.52
C SER A 757 -17.86 7.02 0.94
N SER A 758 -18.90 7.82 0.73
CA SER A 758 -20.23 7.54 1.28
C SER A 758 -21.38 7.90 0.36
N LEU A 759 -22.53 7.26 0.60
CA LEU A 759 -23.83 7.59 0.04
C LEU A 759 -24.75 8.07 1.17
N VAL A 760 -25.37 9.23 1.01
CA VAL A 760 -26.20 9.86 2.04
C VAL A 760 -27.64 9.33 1.94
N LEU A 761 -28.10 8.65 2.99
CA LEU A 761 -29.48 8.16 3.12
C LEU A 761 -30.24 8.93 4.22
N HIS A 762 -31.51 8.59 4.43
CA HIS A 762 -32.39 9.33 5.35
C HIS A 762 -31.97 9.18 6.82
N ASP A 763 -31.30 8.09 7.17
CA ASP A 763 -30.75 7.80 8.49
C ASP A 763 -29.23 7.99 8.56
N GLY A 764 -28.64 8.70 7.59
CA GLY A 764 -27.23 9.09 7.55
C GLY A 764 -26.42 8.48 6.40
N PRO A 765 -25.11 8.81 6.29
CA PRO A 765 -24.22 8.20 5.30
C PRO A 765 -23.98 6.72 5.53
N VAL A 766 -23.97 5.94 4.44
CA VAL A 766 -23.36 4.61 4.33
C VAL A 766 -21.96 4.76 3.76
N PHE A 767 -20.94 4.31 4.48
CA PHE A 767 -19.55 4.31 4.05
C PHE A 767 -19.18 3.00 3.34
N ALA A 768 -18.17 3.05 2.45
CA ALA A 768 -17.71 1.87 1.73
C ALA A 768 -17.19 0.76 2.66
N HIS A 769 -16.54 1.09 3.78
CA HIS A 769 -16.07 0.08 4.75
C HIS A 769 -17.19 -0.69 5.46
N GLU A 770 -18.40 -0.12 5.55
CA GLU A 770 -19.57 -0.80 6.12
C GLU A 770 -20.07 -1.95 5.24
N LEU A 771 -19.63 -2.00 3.96
CA LEU A 771 -19.99 -3.06 3.01
C LEU A 771 -19.03 -4.26 3.07
N GLN A 772 -17.88 -4.15 3.75
CA GLN A 772 -16.89 -5.24 3.84
C GLN A 772 -17.39 -6.51 4.55
N PRO A 773 -18.16 -6.44 5.66
CA PRO A 773 -18.61 -7.64 6.37
C PRO A 773 -19.45 -8.58 5.51
N THR A 774 -20.45 -8.03 4.84
CA THR A 774 -21.35 -8.78 3.95
C THR A 774 -20.76 -8.99 2.56
N GLY A 775 -19.82 -8.13 2.17
CA GLY A 775 -19.39 -7.91 0.79
C GLY A 775 -20.54 -7.41 -0.10
N VAL A 776 -20.26 -7.34 -1.40
CA VAL A 776 -21.25 -6.97 -2.42
C VAL A 776 -21.46 -8.14 -3.37
N ARG A 777 -22.73 -8.55 -3.53
CA ARG A 777 -23.16 -9.63 -4.44
C ARG A 777 -24.09 -9.13 -5.55
N ALA A 778 -24.40 -7.84 -5.56
CA ALA A 778 -25.18 -7.20 -6.62
C ALA A 778 -24.54 -7.44 -8.00
N ASP A 779 -25.35 -7.83 -8.97
CA ASP A 779 -24.91 -8.05 -10.34
C ASP A 779 -24.72 -6.74 -11.10
N HIS A 780 -25.48 -5.71 -10.72
CA HIS A 780 -25.35 -4.38 -11.30
C HIS A 780 -25.72 -3.30 -10.29
N VAL A 781 -24.86 -2.30 -10.12
CA VAL A 781 -25.11 -1.15 -9.26
C VAL A 781 -25.12 0.12 -10.09
N VAL A 782 -26.17 0.93 -9.97
CA VAL A 782 -26.29 2.23 -10.62
C VAL A 782 -26.20 3.31 -9.55
N LEU A 783 -25.18 4.15 -9.62
CA LEU A 783 -25.00 5.30 -8.74
C LEU A 783 -25.41 6.58 -9.48
N SER A 784 -26.68 6.96 -9.32
CA SER A 784 -27.24 8.25 -9.76
C SER A 784 -26.93 9.31 -8.70
N ALA A 785 -25.64 9.51 -8.44
CA ALA A 785 -25.13 10.31 -7.32
C ALA A 785 -24.01 11.23 -7.78
N CYS A 786 -24.03 12.49 -7.33
CA CYS A 786 -22.96 13.45 -7.59
C CYS A 786 -21.64 12.98 -6.94
N GLU A 787 -20.55 13.06 -7.71
CA GLU A 787 -19.13 12.93 -7.28
C GLU A 787 -18.55 11.54 -6.89
N VAL A 788 -19.25 10.41 -7.09
CA VAL A 788 -18.78 9.09 -6.57
C VAL A 788 -17.86 8.26 -7.49
N GLY A 789 -17.71 8.62 -8.76
CA GLY A 789 -16.94 7.86 -9.75
C GLY A 789 -15.48 8.30 -9.93
N LEU A 790 -15.01 9.31 -9.20
CA LEU A 790 -13.67 9.86 -9.39
C LEU A 790 -12.57 8.88 -8.94
N THR A 791 -11.53 8.76 -9.77
CA THR A 791 -10.25 8.13 -9.45
C THR A 791 -9.15 9.19 -9.54
N SER A 792 -8.38 9.38 -8.48
CA SER A 792 -7.22 10.28 -8.47
C SER A 792 -5.92 9.50 -8.65
N PRO A 793 -4.99 9.92 -9.53
CA PRO A 793 -3.72 9.24 -9.69
C PRO A 793 -2.84 9.42 -8.44
N ARG A 794 -2.35 8.33 -7.85
CA ARG A 794 -1.24 8.34 -6.87
C ARG A 794 0.02 7.78 -7.56
N PRO A 795 1.23 8.14 -7.13
CA PRO A 795 2.43 7.41 -7.52
C PRO A 795 2.24 5.92 -7.21
N GLY A 796 2.21 5.06 -8.24
CA GLY A 796 1.96 3.62 -8.08
C GLY A 796 0.50 3.18 -7.92
N HIS A 797 -0.51 4.08 -7.90
CA HIS A 797 -1.93 3.71 -7.74
C HIS A 797 -2.92 4.52 -8.60
N GLU A 798 -4.07 3.92 -8.89
CA GLU A 798 -5.32 4.63 -9.19
C GLU A 798 -6.11 4.69 -7.87
N SER A 799 -6.42 5.88 -7.34
CA SER A 799 -7.24 6.00 -6.12
C SER A 799 -8.63 5.43 -6.40
N LEU A 800 -9.16 4.65 -5.46
CA LEU A 800 -10.46 4.00 -5.61
C LEU A 800 -11.59 5.02 -5.40
N GLY A 801 -12.45 5.21 -6.38
CA GLY A 801 -13.77 5.80 -6.16
C GLY A 801 -14.68 4.84 -5.38
N LEU A 802 -15.86 5.29 -4.95
CA LEU A 802 -16.87 4.41 -4.36
C LEU A 802 -17.24 3.27 -5.33
N ALA A 803 -17.32 3.57 -6.63
CA ALA A 803 -17.60 2.57 -7.65
C ALA A 803 -16.53 1.47 -7.70
N LEU A 804 -15.25 1.84 -7.57
CA LEU A 804 -14.18 0.87 -7.54
C LEU A 804 -14.16 0.07 -6.23
N SER A 805 -14.53 0.70 -5.11
CA SER A 805 -14.74 0.00 -3.84
C SER A 805 -15.82 -1.07 -3.95
N LEU A 806 -16.98 -0.75 -4.55
CA LEU A 806 -18.04 -1.73 -4.81
C LEU A 806 -17.57 -2.89 -5.70
N LEU A 807 -16.80 -2.61 -6.75
CA LEU A 807 -16.22 -3.65 -7.60
C LEU A 807 -15.25 -4.54 -6.80
N SER A 808 -14.35 -3.96 -6.03
CA SER A 808 -13.40 -4.69 -5.18
C SER A 808 -14.09 -5.50 -4.08
N LEU A 809 -15.28 -5.09 -3.64
CA LEU A 809 -16.12 -5.82 -2.67
C LEU A 809 -17.04 -6.87 -3.30
N GLY A 810 -17.21 -6.85 -4.63
CA GLY A 810 -17.81 -7.96 -5.40
C GLY A 810 -18.92 -7.60 -6.36
N ALA A 811 -19.31 -6.33 -6.49
CA ALA A 811 -20.24 -5.91 -7.53
C ALA A 811 -19.73 -6.33 -8.92
N ARG A 812 -20.54 -6.97 -9.75
CA ARG A 812 -20.05 -7.40 -11.09
C ARG A 812 -19.88 -6.22 -12.04
N SER A 813 -20.77 -5.24 -11.96
CA SER A 813 -20.81 -4.06 -12.82
C SER A 813 -21.33 -2.86 -12.03
N VAL A 814 -20.75 -1.68 -12.27
CA VAL A 814 -21.16 -0.44 -11.63
C VAL A 814 -21.29 0.68 -12.68
N VAL A 815 -22.39 1.42 -12.68
CA VAL A 815 -22.52 2.70 -13.40
C VAL A 815 -22.30 3.84 -12.43
N ALA A 816 -21.38 4.75 -12.74
CA ALA A 816 -21.09 5.93 -11.94
C ALA A 816 -20.59 7.08 -12.82
N ALA A 817 -20.80 8.32 -12.35
CA ALA A 817 -20.34 9.52 -13.04
C ALA A 817 -18.92 9.94 -12.60
N VAL A 818 -18.05 10.29 -13.56
CA VAL A 818 -16.69 10.82 -13.31
C VAL A 818 -16.64 12.36 -13.21
N SER A 819 -17.77 13.03 -13.39
CA SER A 819 -17.95 14.48 -13.28
C SER A 819 -19.36 14.74 -12.72
N PRO A 820 -19.64 15.89 -12.07
CA PRO A 820 -21.00 16.25 -11.69
C PRO A 820 -21.96 16.18 -12.89
N VAL A 821 -23.20 15.74 -12.64
CA VAL A 821 -24.29 15.69 -13.62
C VAL A 821 -25.51 16.35 -12.99
N PRO A 822 -26.23 17.25 -13.68
CA PRO A 822 -27.47 17.83 -13.18
C PRO A 822 -28.52 16.76 -12.87
N ASP A 823 -29.26 16.92 -11.77
CA ASP A 823 -30.21 15.92 -11.27
C ASP A 823 -31.28 15.52 -12.30
N ASP A 824 -31.74 16.46 -13.14
CA ASP A 824 -32.72 16.19 -14.18
C ASP A 824 -32.16 15.38 -15.35
N VAL A 825 -30.92 15.66 -15.75
CA VAL A 825 -30.19 14.87 -16.74
C VAL A 825 -29.94 13.47 -16.21
N ALA A 826 -29.44 13.34 -14.97
CA ALA A 826 -29.21 12.05 -14.32
C ALA A 826 -30.48 11.20 -14.27
N ALA A 827 -31.59 11.76 -13.77
CA ALA A 827 -32.87 11.07 -13.68
C ALA A 827 -33.39 10.60 -15.05
N THR A 828 -33.24 11.44 -16.09
CA THR A 828 -33.66 11.11 -17.46
C THR A 828 -32.80 9.98 -18.04
N THR A 829 -31.47 10.11 -17.95
CA THR A 829 -30.53 9.12 -18.47
C THR A 829 -30.66 7.77 -17.75
N MET A 830 -30.76 7.76 -16.42
CA MET A 830 -30.83 6.51 -15.65
C MET A 830 -32.19 5.80 -15.81
N THR A 831 -33.29 6.56 -15.89
CA THR A 831 -34.59 5.96 -16.24
C THR A 831 -34.53 5.26 -17.59
N ARG A 832 -33.98 5.94 -18.60
CA ARG A 832 -33.80 5.38 -19.94
C ARG A 832 -32.87 4.16 -19.96
N HIS A 833 -31.80 4.20 -19.18
CA HIS A 833 -30.89 3.06 -18.99
C HIS A 833 -31.63 1.84 -18.43
N HIS A 834 -32.49 2.01 -17.42
CA HIS A 834 -33.29 0.93 -16.84
C HIS A 834 -34.35 0.39 -17.83
N GLU A 835 -34.96 1.22 -18.67
CA GLU A 835 -35.87 0.75 -19.74
C GLU A 835 -35.15 -0.18 -20.73
N LEU A 836 -33.96 0.22 -21.17
CA LEU A 836 -33.15 -0.55 -22.12
C LEU A 836 -32.61 -1.84 -21.48
N LEU A 837 -32.20 -1.79 -20.21
CA LEU A 837 -31.85 -2.99 -19.43
C LEU A 837 -33.05 -3.93 -19.31
N ALA A 838 -34.22 -3.45 -18.92
CA ALA A 838 -35.42 -4.27 -18.80
C ALA A 838 -35.83 -4.91 -20.14
N ALA A 839 -35.51 -4.26 -21.27
CA ALA A 839 -35.69 -4.79 -22.62
C ALA A 839 -34.65 -5.88 -23.01
N GLY A 840 -33.69 -6.20 -22.14
CA GLY A 840 -32.70 -7.27 -22.31
C GLY A 840 -31.36 -6.82 -22.91
N LEU A 841 -31.12 -5.52 -23.07
CA LEU A 841 -29.83 -5.01 -23.52
C LEU A 841 -28.78 -5.12 -22.39
N PRO A 842 -27.50 -5.38 -22.72
CA PRO A 842 -26.43 -5.35 -21.73
C PRO A 842 -26.22 -3.93 -21.17
N SER A 843 -25.72 -3.85 -19.94
CA SER A 843 -25.53 -2.58 -19.23
C SER A 843 -24.69 -1.56 -19.99
N ASP A 844 -23.63 -1.98 -20.67
CA ASP A 844 -22.78 -1.06 -21.44
C ASP A 844 -23.46 -0.49 -22.69
N GLU A 845 -24.29 -1.28 -23.36
CA GLU A 845 -25.07 -0.85 -24.52
C GLU A 845 -26.27 0.01 -24.10
N ALA A 846 -26.96 -0.39 -23.02
CA ALA A 846 -28.05 0.39 -22.45
C ALA A 846 -27.55 1.78 -22.03
N LEU A 847 -26.38 1.87 -21.39
CA LEU A 847 -25.78 3.15 -20.98
C LEU A 847 -25.34 3.98 -22.19
N ALA A 848 -24.65 3.39 -23.16
CA ALA A 848 -24.17 4.12 -24.33
C ALA A 848 -25.32 4.77 -25.12
N ARG A 849 -26.46 4.06 -25.24
CA ARG A 849 -27.66 4.58 -25.91
C ARG A 849 -28.37 5.64 -25.05
N SER A 850 -28.54 5.41 -23.75
CA SER A 850 -29.19 6.40 -22.87
C SER A 850 -28.43 7.72 -22.81
N VAL A 851 -27.09 7.67 -22.75
CA VAL A 851 -26.24 8.86 -22.78
C VAL A 851 -26.36 9.60 -24.12
N ALA A 852 -26.31 8.89 -25.24
CA ALA A 852 -26.41 9.50 -26.57
C ALA A 852 -27.80 10.10 -26.88
N GLU A 853 -28.85 9.64 -26.20
CA GLU A 853 -30.23 10.10 -26.37
C GLU A 853 -30.62 11.26 -25.43
N THR A 854 -29.75 11.66 -24.48
CA THR A 854 -30.06 12.70 -23.46
C THR A 854 -29.29 14.01 -23.71
N ASP A 855 -28.48 14.46 -22.75
CA ASP A 855 -27.67 15.69 -22.79
C ASP A 855 -26.18 15.32 -22.81
N ASP A 856 -25.35 16.14 -23.46
CA ASP A 856 -23.90 15.93 -23.55
C ASP A 856 -23.24 15.79 -22.16
N VAL A 857 -23.78 16.42 -21.10
CA VAL A 857 -23.24 16.25 -19.73
C VAL A 857 -23.45 14.85 -19.17
N ALA A 858 -24.40 14.08 -19.70
CA ALA A 858 -24.62 12.67 -19.33
C ALA A 858 -23.42 11.77 -19.71
N ALA A 859 -22.54 12.23 -20.61
CA ALA A 859 -21.34 11.52 -20.99
C ALA A 859 -20.32 11.35 -19.85
N ALA A 860 -20.58 11.96 -18.69
CA ALA A 860 -19.87 11.68 -17.45
C ALA A 860 -20.09 10.26 -16.91
N PHE A 861 -21.21 9.58 -17.25
CA PHE A 861 -21.49 8.23 -16.76
C PHE A 861 -20.66 7.17 -17.49
N LEU A 862 -20.04 6.27 -16.72
CA LEU A 862 -19.27 5.13 -17.23
C LEU A 862 -19.82 3.81 -16.70
N ASN A 863 -19.82 2.78 -17.54
CA ASN A 863 -20.02 1.39 -17.10
C ASN A 863 -18.66 0.79 -16.71
N LEU A 864 -18.51 0.38 -15.45
CA LEU A 864 -17.26 -0.04 -14.83
C LEU A 864 -17.26 -1.53 -14.47
N GLY A 865 -16.09 -2.17 -14.56
CA GLY A 865 -15.82 -3.53 -14.11
C GLY A 865 -16.20 -4.61 -15.12
N GLY A 866 -17.49 -4.87 -15.28
CA GLY A 866 -18.03 -5.93 -16.13
C GLY A 866 -19.33 -5.51 -16.83
N GLN A 867 -19.96 -6.48 -17.48
CA GLN A 867 -21.26 -6.31 -18.13
C GLN A 867 -22.34 -7.07 -17.37
N HIS A 868 -23.49 -6.44 -17.18
CA HIS A 868 -24.69 -7.10 -16.67
C HIS A 868 -25.69 -7.31 -17.81
N ARG A 869 -26.36 -8.47 -17.81
CA ARG A 869 -27.55 -8.76 -18.62
C ARG A 869 -28.62 -9.35 -17.69
N PRO A 870 -29.82 -8.75 -17.62
CA PRO A 870 -30.88 -9.15 -16.70
C PRO A 870 -31.68 -10.39 -17.14
#